data_AF-A0AAN5YL50-F1
#
_entry.id   AF-A0AAN5YL50-F1
#
_cell.length_a   1.000
_cell.length_b   1.000
_cell.length_c   1.000
_cell.angle_alpha   90.00
_cell.angle_beta   90.00
_cell.angle_gamma   90.00
#
_symmetry.space_group_name_H-M   'P 1'
#
loop_
_entity.id
_entity.type
_entity.pdbx_description
1 polymer ?
#
loop_
_entity_poly.entity_id
_entity_poly.type
_entity_poly.pdbx_seq_one_letter_code
_entity_poly.pdbx_strand_id
1 'polypeptide(L)'
;MLASTPRVATTSKYIAGPVPRQKFRLAATGLSRYFATSYPAQKQLTLLQDKHHGFGFARSNPRLPKPRSKGVTEIRGPYYTVMGKRYLADVLETMGTHVDGLKFAGGSFSLFQEKPLRELIDLAHDYGVYVSTGGWAEHLLTHPDANTVFDKYLKKCKELGFDVIELSSGFLSFPEDDWLRLVDKVHAYKLKAKPELGIQFGAGGDTPASGLEAIGTSDPGKLVNMGRKFLDAGVERLMIESEGITENVQSWRTDVVSTIMKELPSERVMFEAADPKVFNWYIREFGIDVNLFVDHSQIVQLSCLRQGIWGTADTWGKVTPRLGTDIPCIHEYPVARSLAQRRYTFKPCPGLVQLLAHGFDAGELATARRKEAECNFSDKPARLLKANAPKETMLLSENMVPTPQRQTAMDRLLNALEDHSADVEQQTTDDKDGTAPVPKVARLLRDGQGKFMYIGDSASLSFLQSVRRIVSLSIGRCEFTEDTSRHSMLEAFQSSSATQTGPLSAPPSNDEAQRLARQYVLATSPLLDLFDLDEFYPRLANWVGNPTGDEDTVSSIFYLVLAIGGQVSEINQDLAEQYFVSGRQLAFSAFTETPSIYTIQSYVLISMYMLGACRRNGAFMNLGIALRAAYAVGIHRRDANALFCTRERRARERVWKSLRMMDLFLSASLGRPPATSDFDYDIRDQATIAGEQQRPDSEAQLSLCVVALCRIFDRILTEVYMRQVVSINVAETISNQHRAWVRNLPTFLSGQTERLSSKNLESMLAAAHVFGAYYWSIILLTRPFFIFRVSQYVRSNGDPGISSTDPRASASRIALFSDACVYSALRCLNIVDDLSRFEALPRRLPFLINSVFNSAVVLGAAFFAEYDNLLPLEEGMDKSEKFLGLFVPHDPHACRFYHIIKYLRGAVAEYVRRRNRHWMERRSKQVDQLFGQVGLTGEPSASNNNVAVNRNGEQSAPSPLSPEKLTTGSLSAQGAEHIASTGQSENDTWDTLCGPQGAGALPYDSTISTLTTTGIPIGCSPGGTLTTAQPGMGTDAGGQTPLSDVLFSENGLLYMAEDLSVFGLWGET
;
A
#
# COMPACT_ATOMS: atom_id res chain seq x y z
N MET A 1 -54.57 -53.26 -19.24
CA MET A 1 -53.74 -54.50 -19.24
C MET A 1 -52.85 -54.40 -18.00
N LEU A 2 -52.97 -55.32 -17.03
CA LEU A 2 -52.08 -56.50 -16.86
C LEU A 2 -50.60 -56.08 -16.72
N ALA A 3 -49.88 -56.33 -15.61
CA ALA A 3 -50.23 -56.81 -14.26
C ALA A 3 -49.08 -56.34 -13.31
N SER A 4 -49.04 -56.49 -11.97
CA SER A 4 -49.84 -57.19 -10.96
C SER A 4 -49.56 -56.59 -9.56
N THR A 5 -50.52 -56.69 -8.63
CA THR A 5 -50.39 -56.38 -7.18
C THR A 5 -50.01 -57.70 -6.42
N PRO A 6 -50.12 -57.93 -5.07
CA PRO A 6 -50.67 -57.09 -3.96
C PRO A 6 -50.10 -57.20 -2.50
N ARG A 7 -50.37 -56.15 -1.69
CA ARG A 7 -50.89 -56.13 -0.28
C ARG A 7 -50.11 -56.72 0.95
N VAL A 8 -50.65 -56.33 2.13
CA VAL A 8 -50.56 -56.87 3.52
C VAL A 8 -49.31 -56.44 4.32
N ALA A 9 -49.33 -55.66 5.42
CA ALA A 9 -50.33 -55.14 6.40
C ALA A 9 -50.55 -55.96 7.71
N THR A 10 -51.08 -55.29 8.76
CA THR A 10 -51.53 -55.83 10.10
C THR A 10 -50.42 -56.36 11.04
N THR A 11 -50.51 -56.38 12.39
CA THR A 11 -51.49 -55.91 13.44
C THR A 11 -50.78 -55.97 14.82
N SER A 12 -51.26 -55.47 15.98
CA SER A 12 -52.13 -54.34 16.40
C SER A 12 -52.54 -54.56 17.89
N LYS A 13 -52.61 -53.50 18.73
CA LYS A 13 -53.34 -53.41 20.03
C LYS A 13 -53.32 -51.93 20.52
N TYR A 14 -54.42 -51.24 20.85
CA TYR A 14 -55.47 -51.46 21.88
C TYR A 14 -54.95 -51.13 23.32
N ILE A 15 -55.67 -50.44 24.23
CA ILE A 15 -57.04 -49.83 24.22
C ILE A 15 -57.24 -48.79 25.37
N ALA A 16 -58.26 -47.92 25.24
CA ALA A 16 -58.95 -47.10 26.28
C ALA A 16 -58.26 -45.93 27.05
N GLY A 17 -59.09 -44.97 27.48
CA GLY A 17 -58.83 -43.97 28.55
C GLY A 17 -59.45 -44.40 29.90
N PRO A 18 -59.71 -43.50 30.89
CA PRO A 18 -60.58 -42.32 30.68
C PRO A 18 -60.23 -41.02 31.48
N VAL A 19 -61.08 -40.00 31.30
CA VAL A 19 -61.19 -38.69 32.01
C VAL A 19 -62.10 -38.92 33.27
N PRO A 20 -62.10 -38.17 34.42
CA PRO A 20 -62.18 -36.69 34.45
C PRO A 20 -61.82 -35.86 35.75
N ARG A 21 -62.15 -34.55 35.69
CA ARG A 21 -62.54 -33.60 36.77
C ARG A 21 -61.50 -32.85 37.63
N GLN A 22 -61.16 -31.65 37.15
CA GLN A 22 -61.40 -30.33 37.78
C GLN A 22 -61.31 -30.14 39.32
N LYS A 23 -60.53 -29.14 39.75
CA LYS A 23 -61.05 -27.99 40.56
C LYS A 23 -60.14 -26.74 40.60
N PHE A 24 -60.62 -25.67 39.96
CA PHE A 24 -60.51 -24.22 40.26
C PHE A 24 -59.32 -23.55 41.02
N ARG A 25 -58.94 -22.40 40.42
CA ARG A 25 -58.73 -21.02 40.98
C ARG A 25 -57.31 -20.44 41.18
N LEU A 26 -57.02 -19.51 40.24
CA LEU A 26 -56.63 -18.10 40.43
C LEU A 26 -55.15 -17.67 40.62
N ALA A 27 -54.94 -16.43 40.12
CA ALA A 27 -53.91 -15.44 40.46
C ALA A 27 -52.48 -15.59 39.91
N ALA A 28 -52.25 -14.86 38.81
CA ALA A 28 -51.05 -14.12 38.42
C ALA A 28 -49.79 -14.16 39.32
N THR A 29 -48.65 -14.45 38.69
CA THR A 29 -47.64 -13.43 38.34
C THR A 29 -46.65 -13.98 37.31
N GLY A 30 -46.10 -13.13 36.46
CA GLY A 30 -45.18 -13.55 35.39
C GLY A 30 -43.72 -13.45 35.79
N LEU A 31 -42.92 -14.47 35.46
CA LEU A 31 -41.46 -14.39 35.31
C LEU A 31 -41.00 -15.54 34.41
N SER A 32 -40.37 -15.20 33.28
CA SER A 32 -39.96 -16.19 32.28
C SER A 32 -38.79 -17.03 32.79
N ARG A 33 -39.00 -18.35 32.93
CA ARG A 33 -37.92 -19.30 33.20
C ARG A 33 -37.20 -19.65 31.91
N TYR A 34 -36.10 -18.95 31.62
CA TYR A 34 -35.09 -19.50 30.72
C TYR A 34 -34.52 -20.78 31.35
N PHE A 35 -34.40 -21.85 30.55
CA PHE A 35 -33.91 -23.15 31.01
C PHE A 35 -32.40 -23.12 31.23
N ALA A 36 -31.98 -22.72 32.43
CA ALA A 36 -30.61 -22.91 32.90
C ALA A 36 -30.39 -24.40 33.27
N THR A 37 -30.21 -25.26 32.26
CA THR A 37 -29.70 -26.63 32.49
C THR A 37 -28.20 -26.57 32.76
N SER A 38 -27.83 -26.20 33.99
CA SER A 38 -26.46 -26.24 34.49
C SER A 38 -26.02 -27.71 34.66
N TYR A 39 -25.65 -28.35 33.56
CA TYR A 39 -24.86 -29.57 33.61
C TYR A 39 -23.54 -29.25 34.33
N PRO A 40 -23.12 -30.04 35.33
CA PRO A 40 -21.79 -29.84 35.93
C PRO A 40 -20.74 -30.03 34.84
N ALA A 41 -19.76 -29.13 34.76
CA ALA A 41 -18.78 -29.07 33.68
C ALA A 41 -17.93 -30.35 33.60
N GLN A 42 -18.42 -31.33 32.85
CA GLN A 42 -17.73 -32.57 32.53
C GLN A 42 -16.46 -32.17 31.77
N LYS A 43 -15.28 -32.58 32.25
CA LYS A 43 -13.99 -32.23 31.64
C LYS A 43 -13.99 -32.63 30.16
N GLN A 44 -14.17 -31.65 29.28
CA GLN A 44 -14.07 -31.84 27.85
C GLN A 44 -12.60 -32.06 27.48
N LEU A 45 -12.21 -33.33 27.48
CA LEU A 45 -10.97 -33.77 26.84
C LEU A 45 -11.10 -33.43 25.35
N THR A 46 -10.07 -32.81 24.77
CA THR A 46 -10.03 -32.71 23.31
C THR A 46 -9.89 -34.11 22.72
N LEU A 47 -10.29 -34.32 21.46
CA LEU A 47 -10.17 -35.64 20.83
C LEU A 47 -8.73 -36.18 20.91
N LEU A 48 -7.72 -35.32 20.86
CA LEU A 48 -6.30 -35.70 20.98
C LEU A 48 -5.87 -36.10 22.40
N GLN A 49 -6.68 -35.79 23.43
CA GLN A 49 -6.48 -36.19 24.82
C GLN A 49 -7.31 -37.42 25.21
N ASP A 50 -8.45 -37.67 24.56
CA ASP A 50 -9.27 -38.86 24.81
C ASP A 50 -8.63 -40.11 24.16
N LYS A 51 -8.06 -40.97 25.02
CA LYS A 51 -7.43 -42.25 24.66
C LYS A 51 -8.41 -43.39 24.38
N HIS A 52 -9.69 -43.22 24.68
CA HIS A 52 -10.72 -44.27 24.59
C HIS A 52 -11.69 -44.06 23.42
N HIS A 53 -12.11 -42.82 23.16
CA HIS A 53 -13.08 -42.50 22.10
C HIS A 53 -12.61 -41.41 21.12
N GLY A 54 -11.37 -40.92 21.28
CA GLY A 54 -10.78 -39.89 20.43
C GLY A 54 -9.50 -40.32 19.71
N PHE A 55 -8.78 -39.33 19.22
CA PHE A 55 -7.45 -39.44 18.62
C PHE A 55 -6.31 -39.52 19.64
N GLY A 56 -6.56 -39.83 20.92
CA GLY A 56 -5.51 -40.02 21.94
C GLY A 56 -4.56 -41.21 21.72
N PHE A 57 -4.80 -42.00 20.66
CA PHE A 57 -3.84 -42.97 20.11
C PHE A 57 -2.79 -42.32 19.18
N ALA A 58 -3.08 -41.13 18.63
CA ALA A 58 -2.20 -40.44 17.70
C ALA A 58 -1.07 -39.73 18.47
N ARG A 59 0.17 -39.88 17.97
CA ARG A 59 1.36 -39.32 18.60
C ARG A 59 1.29 -37.79 18.62
N SER A 60 1.24 -37.23 19.82
CA SER A 60 1.13 -35.78 20.08
C SER A 60 1.92 -35.39 21.33
N ASN A 61 2.17 -34.08 21.49
CA ASN A 61 2.87 -33.54 22.65
C ASN A 61 1.91 -33.33 23.85
N PRO A 62 2.19 -33.89 25.04
CA PRO A 62 1.33 -33.67 26.21
C PRO A 62 1.37 -32.20 26.64
N ARG A 63 0.20 -31.55 26.76
CA ARG A 63 0.05 -30.21 27.34
C ARG A 63 -0.54 -30.30 28.74
N LEU A 64 0.01 -29.53 29.68
CA LEU A 64 -0.45 -29.46 31.07
C LEU A 64 -1.93 -29.01 31.17
N PRO A 65 -2.66 -29.39 32.23
CA PRO A 65 -3.96 -28.80 32.55
C PRO A 65 -3.83 -27.32 32.93
N LYS A 66 -4.93 -26.57 32.89
CA LYS A 66 -5.00 -25.21 33.48
C LYS A 66 -5.11 -25.30 35.02
N PRO A 67 -4.65 -24.28 35.77
CA PRO A 67 -3.81 -23.16 35.32
C PRO A 67 -2.37 -23.61 35.01
N ARG A 68 -1.72 -22.97 34.04
CA ARG A 68 -0.39 -23.34 33.54
C ARG A 68 0.70 -22.40 34.04
N SER A 69 1.88 -22.94 34.34
CA SER A 69 3.13 -22.20 34.62
C SER A 69 4.15 -22.29 33.48
N LYS A 70 4.01 -23.29 32.59
CA LYS A 70 4.81 -23.47 31.36
C LYS A 70 3.88 -23.79 30.19
N GLY A 71 4.27 -23.38 28.98
CA GLY A 71 3.45 -23.48 27.78
C GLY A 71 2.19 -22.61 27.82
N VAL A 72 2.24 -21.50 28.58
CA VAL A 72 1.14 -20.53 28.69
C VAL A 72 0.96 -19.82 27.34
N THR A 73 -0.28 -19.72 26.88
CA THR A 73 -0.65 -18.94 25.69
C THR A 73 -1.64 -17.84 26.08
N GLU A 74 -1.17 -16.59 26.10
CA GLU A 74 -2.04 -15.41 26.20
C GLU A 74 -2.47 -14.99 24.78
N ILE A 75 -3.74 -14.63 24.57
CA ILE A 75 -4.25 -14.15 23.27
C ILE A 75 -4.61 -12.67 23.31
N ARG A 76 -4.35 -11.96 22.21
CA ARG A 76 -4.75 -10.56 22.00
C ARG A 76 -6.27 -10.51 21.81
N GLY A 77 -6.95 -9.81 22.71
CA GLY A 77 -8.39 -9.54 22.69
C GLY A 77 -8.75 -8.32 21.84
N PRO A 78 -9.76 -7.53 22.23
CA PRO A 78 -10.11 -6.29 21.52
C PRO A 78 -8.90 -5.36 21.37
N TYR A 79 -8.61 -4.96 20.13
CA TYR A 79 -7.58 -3.98 19.78
C TYR A 79 -7.92 -3.36 18.42
N TYR A 80 -7.19 -3.70 17.35
CA TYR A 80 -7.61 -3.39 15.97
C TYR A 80 -8.90 -4.13 15.54
N THR A 81 -9.16 -5.31 16.12
CA THR A 81 -10.35 -6.11 15.84
C THR A 81 -11.42 -5.85 16.90
N VAL A 82 -12.65 -5.53 16.46
CA VAL A 82 -13.83 -5.45 17.32
C VAL A 82 -14.26 -6.86 17.71
N MET A 83 -14.10 -7.21 18.99
CA MET A 83 -14.45 -8.52 19.54
C MET A 83 -15.62 -8.38 20.52
N GLY A 84 -16.77 -8.95 20.16
CA GLY A 84 -17.96 -9.04 21.00
C GLY A 84 -18.20 -10.46 21.53
N LYS A 85 -19.11 -10.59 22.50
CA LYS A 85 -19.34 -11.84 23.27
C LYS A 85 -19.47 -13.11 22.42
N ARG A 86 -20.21 -13.07 21.32
CA ARG A 86 -20.41 -14.23 20.43
C ARG A 86 -19.10 -14.73 19.85
N TYR A 87 -18.29 -13.82 19.29
CA TYR A 87 -17.01 -14.17 18.68
C TYR A 87 -15.98 -14.67 19.71
N LEU A 88 -15.96 -14.10 20.92
CA LEU A 88 -15.15 -14.64 22.01
C LEU A 88 -15.64 -16.02 22.46
N ALA A 89 -16.96 -16.26 22.47
CA ALA A 89 -17.53 -17.58 22.75
C ALA A 89 -17.13 -18.59 21.68
N ASP A 90 -17.25 -18.27 20.38
CA ASP A 90 -16.82 -19.14 19.27
C ASP A 90 -15.34 -19.56 19.42
N VAL A 91 -14.46 -18.63 19.81
CA VAL A 91 -13.02 -18.88 20.06
C VAL A 91 -12.78 -19.74 21.31
N LEU A 92 -13.54 -19.53 22.40
CA LEU A 92 -13.36 -20.28 23.65
C LEU A 92 -14.03 -21.66 23.64
N GLU A 93 -15.19 -21.80 22.99
CA GLU A 93 -15.88 -23.08 22.76
C GLU A 93 -15.02 -24.02 21.90
N THR A 94 -14.36 -23.50 20.86
CA THR A 94 -13.54 -24.32 19.96
C THR A 94 -12.10 -24.51 20.44
N MET A 95 -11.46 -23.45 20.96
CA MET A 95 -10.01 -23.42 21.24
C MET A 95 -9.68 -23.06 22.70
N GLY A 96 -10.66 -22.87 23.59
CA GLY A 96 -10.46 -22.39 24.96
C GLY A 96 -9.53 -23.26 25.82
N THR A 97 -9.46 -24.58 25.58
CA THR A 97 -8.48 -25.48 26.22
C THR A 97 -7.01 -25.07 25.93
N HIS A 98 -6.79 -24.39 24.81
CA HIS A 98 -5.48 -23.97 24.32
C HIS A 98 -5.12 -22.50 24.67
N VAL A 99 -6.09 -21.71 25.12
CA VAL A 99 -5.92 -20.33 25.60
C VAL A 99 -5.75 -20.34 27.13
N ASP A 100 -4.83 -19.55 27.66
CA ASP A 100 -4.59 -19.42 29.11
C ASP A 100 -4.93 -18.02 29.64
N GLY A 101 -4.72 -16.97 28.85
CA GLY A 101 -5.07 -15.58 29.20
C GLY A 101 -5.62 -14.78 28.02
N LEU A 102 -6.36 -13.70 28.31
CA LEU A 102 -6.92 -12.74 27.36
C LEU A 102 -6.40 -11.33 27.70
N LYS A 103 -5.56 -10.75 26.83
CA LYS A 103 -5.04 -9.37 26.96
C LYS A 103 -5.85 -8.43 26.08
N PHE A 104 -6.66 -7.58 26.70
CA PHE A 104 -7.07 -6.32 26.04
C PHE A 104 -5.79 -5.51 25.78
N ALA A 105 -5.69 -4.76 24.69
CA ALA A 105 -4.47 -4.01 24.36
C ALA A 105 -4.78 -2.53 24.09
N GLY A 106 -3.80 -1.66 24.37
CA GLY A 106 -3.92 -0.20 24.19
C GLY A 106 -5.13 0.42 24.86
N GLY A 107 -5.45 -0.01 26.09
CA GLY A 107 -6.59 0.51 26.86
C GLY A 107 -7.98 0.23 26.29
N SER A 108 -8.13 -0.65 25.29
CA SER A 108 -9.37 -0.82 24.51
C SER A 108 -10.62 -1.11 25.36
N PHE A 109 -10.47 -1.76 26.52
CA PHE A 109 -11.54 -2.02 27.48
C PHE A 109 -12.24 -0.73 27.97
N SER A 110 -11.54 0.41 27.99
CA SER A 110 -12.09 1.70 28.42
C SER A 110 -13.19 2.25 27.49
N LEU A 111 -13.25 1.77 26.25
CA LEU A 111 -14.26 2.16 25.26
C LEU A 111 -15.57 1.36 25.37
N PHE A 112 -15.59 0.30 26.19
CA PHE A 112 -16.77 -0.56 26.35
C PHE A 112 -17.72 0.00 27.39
N GLN A 113 -19.03 -0.14 27.14
CA GLN A 113 -20.03 -0.07 28.21
C GLN A 113 -19.78 -1.20 29.23
N GLU A 114 -19.96 -0.90 30.52
CA GLU A 114 -19.61 -1.81 31.61
C GLU A 114 -20.26 -3.20 31.50
N LYS A 115 -21.54 -3.30 31.12
CA LYS A 115 -22.22 -4.59 30.95
C LYS A 115 -21.58 -5.45 29.84
N PRO A 116 -21.45 -4.99 28.58
CA PRO A 116 -20.71 -5.72 27.54
C PRO A 116 -19.28 -6.09 27.91
N LEU A 117 -18.54 -5.22 28.61
CA LEU A 117 -17.18 -5.55 29.09
C LEU A 117 -17.21 -6.70 30.09
N ARG A 118 -18.09 -6.61 31.09
CA ARG A 118 -18.24 -7.64 32.12
C ARG A 118 -18.65 -8.98 31.53
N GLU A 119 -19.56 -8.95 30.54
CA GLU A 119 -19.97 -10.15 29.79
C GLU A 119 -18.86 -10.82 28.96
N LEU A 120 -17.75 -10.13 28.68
CA LEU A 120 -16.52 -10.73 28.10
C LEU A 120 -15.60 -11.29 29.18
N ILE A 121 -15.47 -10.60 30.33
CA ILE A 121 -14.64 -11.01 31.46
C ILE A 121 -15.19 -12.29 32.10
N ASP A 122 -16.49 -12.29 32.45
CA ASP A 122 -17.18 -13.43 33.04
C ASP A 122 -17.08 -14.66 32.11
N LEU A 123 -17.21 -14.46 30.79
CA LEU A 123 -17.05 -15.51 29.78
C LEU A 123 -15.62 -16.06 29.69
N ALA A 124 -14.59 -15.23 29.84
CA ALA A 124 -13.21 -15.72 29.90
C ALA A 124 -12.99 -16.58 31.16
N HIS A 125 -13.53 -16.13 32.30
CA HIS A 125 -13.46 -16.84 33.58
C HIS A 125 -14.18 -18.20 33.54
N ASP A 126 -15.34 -18.31 32.89
CA ASP A 126 -16.07 -19.58 32.68
C ASP A 126 -15.19 -20.66 32.00
N TYR A 127 -14.30 -20.26 31.09
CA TYR A 127 -13.35 -21.15 30.41
C TYR A 127 -11.99 -21.28 31.11
N GLY A 128 -11.85 -20.70 32.31
CA GLY A 128 -10.60 -20.68 33.07
C GLY A 128 -9.48 -19.93 32.34
N VAL A 129 -9.81 -18.82 31.68
CA VAL A 129 -8.88 -17.88 31.03
C VAL A 129 -8.79 -16.63 31.89
N TYR A 130 -7.59 -16.22 32.31
CA TYR A 130 -7.41 -15.00 33.09
C TYR A 130 -7.48 -13.75 32.20
N VAL A 131 -7.87 -12.59 32.75
CA VAL A 131 -8.00 -11.35 31.98
C VAL A 131 -6.96 -10.30 32.37
N SER A 132 -6.30 -9.75 31.36
CA SER A 132 -5.24 -8.73 31.44
C SER A 132 -5.69 -7.42 30.79
N THR A 133 -5.41 -6.27 31.43
CA THR A 133 -5.84 -4.94 30.95
C THR A 133 -5.11 -4.47 29.70
N GLY A 134 -3.84 -4.86 29.56
CA GLY A 134 -2.93 -4.25 28.59
C GLY A 134 -2.38 -2.91 29.04
N GLY A 135 -1.39 -2.40 28.30
CA GLY A 135 -0.93 -1.00 28.37
C GLY A 135 -2.11 -0.02 28.37
N TRP A 136 -2.14 0.78 29.44
CA TRP A 136 -3.10 1.86 29.73
C TRP A 136 -2.71 2.59 31.03
N ALA A 137 -2.07 1.88 31.96
CA ALA A 137 -1.56 2.39 33.23
C ALA A 137 -0.69 3.65 33.03
N GLU A 138 0.18 3.61 32.04
CA GLU A 138 1.09 4.67 31.62
C GLU A 138 0.36 5.94 31.16
N HIS A 139 -0.78 5.83 30.48
CA HIS A 139 -1.61 6.99 30.15
C HIS A 139 -2.17 7.66 31.41
N LEU A 140 -2.70 6.86 32.34
CA LEU A 140 -3.28 7.35 33.60
C LEU A 140 -2.23 8.05 34.49
N LEU A 141 -0.97 7.63 34.42
CA LEU A 141 0.14 8.22 35.17
C LEU A 141 0.61 9.58 34.61
N THR A 142 0.10 10.02 33.44
CA THR A 142 0.33 11.38 32.93
C THR A 142 -0.58 12.45 33.58
N HIS A 143 -1.59 12.05 34.36
CA HIS A 143 -2.51 13.01 34.99
C HIS A 143 -1.84 13.81 36.14
N PRO A 144 -2.25 15.07 36.37
CA PRO A 144 -1.71 15.90 37.47
C PRO A 144 -1.86 15.31 38.89
N ASP A 145 -2.85 14.43 39.09
CA ASP A 145 -3.00 13.60 40.29
C ASP A 145 -2.99 12.11 39.92
N ALA A 146 -1.85 11.69 39.36
CA ALA A 146 -1.59 10.31 38.96
C ALA A 146 -1.88 9.30 40.09
N ASN A 147 -1.64 9.65 41.36
CA ASN A 147 -1.89 8.74 42.48
C ASN A 147 -3.38 8.43 42.65
N THR A 148 -4.22 9.45 42.82
CA THR A 148 -5.66 9.26 43.03
C THR A 148 -6.34 8.69 41.79
N VAL A 149 -5.87 9.04 40.58
CA VAL A 149 -6.38 8.46 39.33
C VAL A 149 -6.05 6.97 39.26
N PHE A 150 -4.82 6.57 39.59
CA PHE A 150 -4.41 5.16 39.56
C PHE A 150 -5.12 4.32 40.63
N ASP A 151 -5.35 4.84 41.84
CA ASP A 151 -6.14 4.14 42.88
C ASP A 151 -7.59 3.90 42.45
N LYS A 152 -8.22 4.88 41.76
CA LYS A 152 -9.56 4.71 41.16
C LYS A 152 -9.56 3.65 40.06
N TYR A 153 -8.52 3.62 39.23
CA TYR A 153 -8.36 2.63 38.17
C TYR A 153 -8.19 1.21 38.72
N LEU A 154 -7.25 0.97 39.65
CA LEU A 154 -7.06 -0.35 40.27
C LEU A 154 -8.34 -0.85 40.95
N LYS A 155 -9.04 0.05 41.66
CA LYS A 155 -10.36 -0.26 42.24
C LYS A 155 -11.37 -0.70 41.16
N LYS A 156 -11.52 0.08 40.08
CA LYS A 156 -12.52 -0.22 39.03
C LYS A 156 -12.17 -1.48 38.25
N CYS A 157 -10.89 -1.74 37.96
CA CYS A 157 -10.46 -3.01 37.37
C CYS A 157 -10.79 -4.20 38.27
N LYS A 158 -10.65 -4.06 39.60
CA LYS A 158 -11.05 -5.12 40.55
C LYS A 158 -12.56 -5.33 40.62
N GLU A 159 -13.36 -4.28 40.51
CA GLU A 159 -14.84 -4.35 40.44
C GLU A 159 -15.34 -5.00 39.15
N LEU A 160 -14.68 -4.70 38.02
CA LEU A 160 -14.98 -5.27 36.69
C LEU A 160 -14.58 -6.74 36.57
N GLY A 161 -13.59 -7.20 37.35
CA GLY A 161 -13.13 -8.59 37.37
C GLY A 161 -11.81 -8.87 36.65
N PHE A 162 -10.98 -7.86 36.39
CA PHE A 162 -9.63 -8.11 35.85
C PHE A 162 -8.74 -8.85 36.87
N ASP A 163 -7.88 -9.74 36.36
CA ASP A 163 -6.92 -10.51 37.16
C ASP A 163 -5.54 -9.85 37.16
N VAL A 164 -5.12 -9.36 35.99
CA VAL A 164 -3.77 -8.87 35.70
C VAL A 164 -3.81 -7.41 35.28
N ILE A 165 -3.00 -6.58 35.92
CA ILE A 165 -2.68 -5.23 35.49
C ILE A 165 -1.32 -5.27 34.80
N GLU A 166 -1.29 -4.84 33.54
CA GLU A 166 -0.06 -4.65 32.79
C GLU A 166 0.56 -3.30 33.12
N LEU A 167 1.89 -3.24 33.21
CA LEU A 167 2.64 -2.01 33.50
C LEU A 167 3.75 -1.87 32.43
N SER A 168 3.46 -1.14 31.36
CA SER A 168 4.34 -1.04 30.19
C SER A 168 5.23 0.21 30.23
N SER A 169 6.55 0.03 30.05
CA SER A 169 7.51 1.16 29.99
C SER A 169 7.61 1.83 28.61
N GLY A 170 6.87 1.36 27.61
CA GLY A 170 7.03 1.77 26.22
C GLY A 170 6.82 3.26 25.99
N PHE A 171 5.66 3.79 26.40
CA PHE A 171 5.31 5.21 26.23
C PHE A 171 5.80 6.15 27.34
N LEU A 172 6.26 5.61 28.49
CA LEU A 172 6.62 6.42 29.65
C LEU A 172 7.77 5.78 30.44
N SER A 173 8.85 6.55 30.66
CA SER A 173 9.99 6.12 31.47
C SER A 173 9.66 6.22 32.95
N PHE A 174 9.79 5.12 33.68
CA PHE A 174 9.70 5.08 35.14
C PHE A 174 11.09 4.95 35.76
N PRO A 175 11.45 5.74 36.80
CA PRO A 175 12.53 5.39 37.71
C PRO A 175 12.33 3.97 38.26
N GLU A 176 13.41 3.22 38.47
CA GLU A 176 13.32 1.79 38.83
C GLU A 176 12.50 1.58 40.11
N ASP A 177 12.72 2.42 41.12
CA ASP A 177 12.02 2.38 42.40
C ASP A 177 10.53 2.77 42.26
N ASP A 178 10.17 3.62 41.29
CA ASP A 178 8.79 4.04 41.05
C ASP A 178 7.98 2.93 40.40
N TRP A 179 8.59 2.17 39.48
CA TRP A 179 7.97 1.01 38.85
C TRP A 179 7.73 -0.12 39.88
N LEU A 180 8.68 -0.31 40.82
CA LEU A 180 8.49 -1.21 41.97
C LEU A 180 7.36 -0.73 42.88
N ARG A 181 7.27 0.57 43.20
CA ARG A 181 6.14 1.13 43.96
C ARG A 181 4.79 0.94 43.25
N LEU A 182 4.74 0.96 41.92
CA LEU A 182 3.53 0.64 41.15
C LEU A 182 3.17 -0.86 41.24
N VAL A 183 4.16 -1.77 41.21
CA VAL A 183 3.96 -3.22 41.43
C VAL A 183 3.37 -3.49 42.81
N ASP A 184 3.94 -2.92 43.88
CA ASP A 184 3.42 -3.03 45.24
C ASP A 184 1.99 -2.50 45.34
N LYS A 185 1.70 -1.37 44.68
CA LYS A 185 0.37 -0.75 44.63
C LYS A 185 -0.65 -1.65 43.91
N VAL A 186 -0.29 -2.31 42.81
CA VAL A 186 -1.14 -3.33 42.17
C VAL A 186 -1.39 -4.52 43.10
N HIS A 187 -0.35 -5.03 43.76
CA HIS A 187 -0.46 -6.17 44.68
C HIS A 187 -1.35 -5.85 45.90
N ALA A 188 -1.33 -4.62 46.42
CA ALA A 188 -2.20 -4.18 47.51
C ALA A 188 -3.71 -4.31 47.19
N TYR A 189 -4.10 -4.14 45.93
CA TYR A 189 -5.47 -4.33 45.45
C TYR A 189 -5.85 -5.81 45.18
N LYS A 190 -4.95 -6.76 45.48
CA LYS A 190 -5.10 -8.20 45.16
C LYS A 190 -5.30 -8.44 43.66
N LEU A 191 -4.54 -7.70 42.86
CA LEU A 191 -4.38 -7.87 41.42
C LEU A 191 -2.95 -8.38 41.16
N LYS A 192 -2.71 -9.04 40.02
CA LYS A 192 -1.36 -9.46 39.62
C LYS A 192 -0.71 -8.35 38.79
N ALA A 193 0.50 -7.93 39.16
CA ALA A 193 1.30 -7.10 38.26
C ALA A 193 1.94 -7.96 37.16
N LYS A 194 1.93 -7.47 35.93
CA LYS A 194 2.68 -8.01 34.79
C LYS A 194 3.43 -6.85 34.11
N PRO A 195 4.64 -6.49 34.59
CA PRO A 195 5.46 -5.47 33.94
C PRO A 195 5.95 -5.97 32.58
N GLU A 196 6.02 -5.05 31.63
CA GLU A 196 6.40 -5.30 30.24
C GLU A 196 7.72 -4.59 29.93
N LEU A 197 8.72 -5.38 29.53
CA LEU A 197 10.13 -5.01 29.43
C LEU A 197 10.59 -4.98 27.97
N GLY A 198 10.85 -3.77 27.46
CA GLY A 198 11.51 -3.53 26.17
C GLY A 198 13.03 -3.33 26.31
N ILE A 199 13.76 -3.44 25.19
CA ILE A 199 15.21 -3.17 25.12
C ILE A 199 15.55 -1.75 24.58
N GLN A 200 14.60 -1.12 23.89
CA GLN A 200 14.72 0.25 23.39
C GLN A 200 13.73 1.16 24.10
N PHE A 201 14.13 2.41 24.32
CA PHE A 201 13.28 3.41 24.95
C PHE A 201 12.34 4.03 23.92
N GLY A 202 11.07 4.25 24.27
CA GLY A 202 10.06 4.68 23.31
C GLY A 202 9.60 3.57 22.34
N ALA A 203 9.93 2.31 22.66
CA ALA A 203 9.37 1.17 21.96
C ALA A 203 7.87 1.03 22.30
N GLY A 204 7.07 0.64 21.30
CA GLY A 204 5.64 0.43 21.43
C GLY A 204 4.81 1.36 20.56
N GLY A 205 3.61 0.89 20.20
CA GLY A 205 2.64 1.67 19.43
C GLY A 205 2.89 1.74 17.93
N ASP A 206 3.44 0.69 17.32
CA ASP A 206 3.76 0.61 15.88
C ASP A 206 4.84 1.64 15.47
N THR A 207 5.84 1.83 16.35
CA THR A 207 6.93 2.79 16.13
C THR A 207 7.93 2.22 15.12
N PRO A 208 8.12 2.86 13.94
CA PRO A 208 8.91 2.25 12.86
C PRO A 208 10.39 2.12 13.22
N ALA A 209 11.01 1.02 12.74
CA ALA A 209 12.41 0.65 13.00
C ALA A 209 13.45 1.80 12.91
N SER A 210 13.28 2.70 11.94
CA SER A 210 14.16 3.87 11.75
C SER A 210 14.11 4.90 12.88
N GLY A 211 13.04 4.92 13.68
CA GLY A 211 12.98 5.70 14.92
C GLY A 211 13.77 5.08 16.05
N LEU A 212 13.75 3.74 16.15
CA LEU A 212 14.40 2.98 17.22
C LEU A 212 15.93 2.91 17.07
N GLU A 213 16.43 2.76 15.84
CA GLU A 213 17.88 2.76 15.55
C GLU A 213 18.58 4.04 16.03
N ALA A 214 17.91 5.20 15.95
CA ALA A 214 18.42 6.49 16.40
C ALA A 214 18.53 6.64 17.94
N ILE A 215 17.88 5.76 18.71
CA ILE A 215 17.86 5.78 20.18
C ILE A 215 18.97 4.91 20.77
N GLY A 216 19.49 3.96 19.97
CA GLY A 216 20.45 2.94 20.40
C GLY A 216 19.78 1.79 21.17
N THR A 217 20.40 0.61 21.17
CA THR A 217 19.89 -0.55 21.93
C THR A 217 20.52 -0.61 23.33
N SER A 218 19.72 -0.90 24.36
CA SER A 218 20.23 -1.08 25.72
C SER A 218 21.02 -2.37 25.87
N ASP A 219 21.93 -2.40 26.85
CA ASP A 219 22.54 -3.64 27.34
C ASP A 219 21.46 -4.61 27.88
N PRO A 220 21.42 -5.88 27.40
CA PRO A 220 20.51 -6.91 27.94
C PRO A 220 20.66 -7.14 29.45
N GLY A 221 21.85 -6.90 30.00
CA GLY A 221 22.10 -6.97 31.44
C GLY A 221 21.20 -6.05 32.26
N LYS A 222 20.84 -4.85 31.75
CA LYS A 222 19.87 -3.96 32.39
C LYS A 222 18.48 -4.58 32.49
N LEU A 223 17.97 -5.12 31.38
CA LEU A 223 16.66 -5.76 31.30
C LEU A 223 16.59 -6.97 32.23
N VAL A 224 17.64 -7.81 32.25
CA VAL A 224 17.73 -8.96 33.16
C VAL A 224 17.78 -8.52 34.64
N ASN A 225 18.54 -7.47 34.98
CA ASN A 225 18.62 -6.98 36.36
C ASN A 225 17.30 -6.36 36.83
N MET A 226 16.56 -5.66 35.95
CA MET A 226 15.20 -5.20 36.24
C MET A 226 14.24 -6.39 36.41
N GLY A 227 14.33 -7.40 35.54
CA GLY A 227 13.56 -8.63 35.65
C GLY A 227 13.76 -9.35 36.99
N ARG A 228 15.01 -9.41 37.49
CA ARG A 228 15.30 -9.93 38.85
C ARG A 228 14.54 -9.15 39.92
N LYS A 229 14.68 -7.82 39.96
CA LYS A 229 13.99 -6.95 40.94
C LYS A 229 12.47 -7.17 40.96
N PHE A 230 11.83 -7.34 39.80
CA PHE A 230 10.40 -7.63 39.74
C PHE A 230 10.03 -9.02 40.28
N LEU A 231 10.84 -10.05 39.98
CA LEU A 231 10.62 -11.39 40.53
C LEU A 231 10.80 -11.42 42.06
N ASP A 232 11.77 -10.67 42.58
CA ASP A 232 11.99 -10.48 44.01
C ASP A 232 10.82 -9.70 44.67
N ALA A 233 10.22 -8.73 43.96
CA ALA A 233 8.96 -8.07 44.32
C ALA A 233 7.69 -8.93 44.08
N GLY A 234 7.86 -10.23 43.85
CA GLY A 234 6.77 -11.22 43.80
C GLY A 234 6.01 -11.33 42.47
N VAL A 235 6.37 -10.56 41.44
CA VAL A 235 5.71 -10.54 40.12
C VAL A 235 5.62 -11.95 39.53
N GLU A 236 4.39 -12.41 39.22
CA GLU A 236 4.14 -13.77 38.73
C GLU A 236 4.72 -14.03 37.33
N ARG A 237 4.69 -13.01 36.46
CA ARG A 237 5.13 -13.09 35.07
C ARG A 237 5.64 -11.74 34.57
N LEU A 238 6.80 -11.76 33.92
CA LEU A 238 7.35 -10.67 33.12
C LEU A 238 6.86 -10.85 31.68
N MET A 239 6.40 -9.77 31.04
CA MET A 239 6.26 -9.72 29.59
C MET A 239 7.55 -9.14 28.99
N ILE A 240 8.04 -9.74 27.91
CA ILE A 240 9.13 -9.21 27.10
C ILE A 240 8.53 -8.73 25.78
N GLU A 241 8.75 -7.45 25.49
CA GLU A 241 8.25 -6.77 24.30
C GLU A 241 8.94 -7.33 23.04
N SER A 242 8.20 -7.45 21.94
CA SER A 242 8.73 -7.88 20.64
C SER A 242 9.57 -6.79 19.97
N GLU A 243 9.22 -5.53 20.20
CA GLU A 243 9.80 -4.35 19.57
C GLU A 243 11.27 -4.14 20.02
N GLY A 244 12.17 -3.95 19.05
CA GLY A 244 13.61 -3.91 19.30
C GLY A 244 14.28 -5.28 19.50
N ILE A 245 13.52 -6.38 19.52
CA ILE A 245 14.05 -7.75 19.68
C ILE A 245 13.73 -8.64 18.47
N THR A 246 12.46 -8.79 18.12
CA THR A 246 11.97 -9.58 16.96
C THR A 246 11.12 -8.75 15.99
N GLU A 247 10.72 -7.55 16.40
CA GLU A 247 9.87 -6.62 15.66
C GLU A 247 10.59 -5.26 15.56
N ASN A 248 10.35 -4.52 14.46
CA ASN A 248 11.02 -3.27 14.14
C ASN A 248 12.58 -3.31 14.21
N VAL A 249 13.17 -4.44 13.83
CA VAL A 249 14.63 -4.65 13.70
C VAL A 249 15.02 -5.28 12.35
N GLN A 250 16.16 -4.88 11.79
CA GLN A 250 16.70 -5.45 10.54
C GLN A 250 17.11 -6.93 10.65
N SER A 251 17.50 -7.35 11.86
CA SER A 251 17.79 -8.75 12.19
C SER A 251 17.39 -9.02 13.63
N TRP A 252 16.85 -10.22 13.90
CA TRP A 252 16.36 -10.58 15.23
C TRP A 252 17.51 -10.66 16.24
N ARG A 253 17.33 -9.96 17.37
CA ARG A 253 18.26 -9.92 18.51
C ARG A 253 18.16 -11.19 19.35
N THR A 254 18.49 -12.31 18.72
CA THR A 254 18.49 -13.65 19.33
C THR A 254 19.46 -13.76 20.50
N ASP A 255 20.47 -12.89 20.58
CA ASP A 255 21.37 -12.69 21.71
C ASP A 255 20.64 -12.21 22.97
N VAL A 256 19.68 -11.29 22.83
CA VAL A 256 18.88 -10.75 23.94
C VAL A 256 17.99 -11.86 24.51
N VAL A 257 17.25 -12.54 23.66
CA VAL A 257 16.37 -13.65 24.04
C VAL A 257 17.17 -14.78 24.70
N SER A 258 18.33 -15.14 24.15
CA SER A 258 19.21 -16.17 24.71
C SER A 258 19.76 -15.77 26.09
N THR A 259 20.03 -14.48 26.31
CA THR A 259 20.49 -13.96 27.61
C THR A 259 19.35 -13.99 28.64
N ILE A 260 18.15 -13.54 28.27
CA ILE A 260 16.94 -13.61 29.10
C ILE A 260 16.63 -15.05 29.51
N MET A 261 16.59 -15.98 28.55
CA MET A 261 16.28 -17.40 28.79
C MET A 261 17.36 -18.17 29.56
N LYS A 262 18.57 -17.60 29.67
CA LYS A 262 19.68 -18.14 30.46
C LYS A 262 19.69 -17.60 31.90
N GLU A 263 19.24 -16.37 32.10
CA GLU A 263 19.43 -15.64 33.36
C GLU A 263 18.16 -15.34 34.17
N LEU A 264 16.97 -15.55 33.58
CA LEU A 264 15.67 -15.49 34.26
C LEU A 264 14.91 -16.83 34.13
N PRO A 265 14.03 -17.20 35.10
CA PRO A 265 13.32 -18.48 35.06
C PRO A 265 12.26 -18.52 33.93
N SER A 266 12.32 -19.53 33.05
CA SER A 266 11.47 -19.61 31.84
C SER A 266 9.97 -19.64 32.12
N GLU A 267 9.55 -20.21 33.25
CA GLU A 267 8.17 -20.18 33.77
C GLU A 267 7.66 -18.78 34.12
N ARG A 268 8.56 -17.85 34.45
CA ARG A 268 8.23 -16.47 34.90
C ARG A 268 8.40 -15.44 33.79
N VAL A 269 8.86 -15.84 32.61
CA VAL A 269 9.01 -14.99 31.42
C VAL A 269 7.95 -15.38 30.38
N MET A 270 7.43 -14.41 29.64
CA MET A 270 6.58 -14.57 28.46
C MET A 270 7.04 -13.58 27.40
N PHE A 271 7.05 -13.99 26.13
CA PHE A 271 7.44 -13.13 25.01
C PHE A 271 6.23 -12.77 24.15
N GLU A 272 6.18 -11.54 23.67
CA GLU A 272 5.29 -11.17 22.58
C GLU A 272 5.80 -11.78 21.26
N ALA A 273 4.90 -12.42 20.52
CA ALA A 273 5.21 -13.22 19.35
C ALA A 273 4.05 -13.21 18.32
N ALA A 274 3.49 -12.04 18.04
CA ALA A 274 2.30 -11.86 17.20
C ALA A 274 2.49 -12.10 15.68
N ASP A 275 3.68 -12.55 15.22
CA ASP A 275 3.92 -13.03 13.85
C ASP A 275 4.17 -14.55 13.85
N PRO A 276 3.58 -15.34 12.91
CA PRO A 276 3.76 -16.78 12.85
C PRO A 276 5.19 -17.31 12.71
N LYS A 277 6.11 -16.55 12.13
CA LYS A 277 7.54 -16.88 12.07
C LYS A 277 8.18 -16.73 13.46
N VAL A 278 7.78 -15.71 14.21
CA VAL A 278 8.31 -15.41 15.55
C VAL A 278 7.91 -16.49 16.54
N PHE A 279 6.62 -16.84 16.67
CA PHE A 279 6.25 -17.94 17.58
C PHE A 279 6.78 -19.30 17.13
N ASN A 280 6.92 -19.55 15.83
CA ASN A 280 7.54 -20.77 15.30
C ASN A 280 9.02 -20.86 15.68
N TRP A 281 9.76 -19.74 15.61
CA TRP A 281 11.14 -19.65 16.08
C TRP A 281 11.27 -19.92 17.59
N TYR A 282 10.46 -19.26 18.43
CA TYR A 282 10.48 -19.50 19.87
C TYR A 282 10.22 -20.98 20.22
N ILE A 283 9.25 -21.63 19.56
CA ILE A 283 8.94 -23.06 19.77
C ILE A 283 10.07 -23.97 19.24
N ARG A 284 10.80 -23.56 18.19
CA ARG A 284 11.92 -24.32 17.62
C ARG A 284 13.16 -24.29 18.51
N GLU A 285 13.55 -23.13 19.02
CA GLU A 285 14.78 -22.97 19.82
C GLU A 285 14.58 -23.34 21.30
N PHE A 286 13.44 -22.97 21.90
CA PHE A 286 13.19 -23.14 23.35
C PHE A 286 12.15 -24.23 23.67
N GLY A 287 11.54 -24.83 22.64
CA GLY A 287 10.60 -25.94 22.78
C GLY A 287 9.17 -25.52 23.17
N ILE A 288 8.28 -26.52 23.22
CA ILE A 288 6.83 -26.35 23.36
C ILE A 288 6.35 -25.73 24.69
N ASP A 289 7.24 -25.58 25.67
CA ASP A 289 6.97 -25.09 27.02
C ASP A 289 7.22 -23.57 27.18
N VAL A 290 7.71 -22.88 26.14
CA VAL A 290 7.88 -21.41 26.16
C VAL A 290 6.52 -20.70 26.30
N ASN A 291 6.44 -19.68 27.16
CA ASN A 291 5.23 -18.88 27.34
C ASN A 291 5.18 -17.77 26.29
N LEU A 292 4.04 -17.60 25.62
CA LEU A 292 3.91 -16.67 24.50
C LEU A 292 2.60 -15.88 24.57
N PHE A 293 2.67 -14.62 24.14
CA PHE A 293 1.53 -13.79 23.77
C PHE A 293 1.43 -13.72 22.24
N VAL A 294 0.24 -14.04 21.69
CA VAL A 294 -0.01 -14.11 20.24
C VAL A 294 -1.37 -13.49 19.89
N ASP A 295 -1.64 -13.26 18.61
CA ASP A 295 -2.98 -12.84 18.21
C ASP A 295 -4.01 -14.00 18.32
N HIS A 296 -5.25 -13.68 18.69
CA HIS A 296 -6.35 -14.62 18.79
C HIS A 296 -6.58 -15.44 17.51
N SER A 297 -6.41 -14.87 16.32
CA SER A 297 -6.57 -15.58 15.04
C SER A 297 -5.52 -16.70 14.83
N GLN A 298 -4.39 -16.62 15.53
CA GLN A 298 -3.24 -17.52 15.36
C GLN A 298 -3.27 -18.74 16.30
N ILE A 299 -4.25 -18.81 17.23
CA ILE A 299 -4.32 -19.82 18.29
C ILE A 299 -4.28 -21.26 17.75
N VAL A 300 -4.89 -21.51 16.58
CA VAL A 300 -4.92 -22.82 15.93
C VAL A 300 -3.52 -23.22 15.46
N GLN A 301 -2.81 -22.31 14.78
CA GLN A 301 -1.48 -22.57 14.22
C GLN A 301 -0.46 -22.84 15.33
N LEU A 302 -0.42 -21.99 16.37
CA LEU A 302 0.44 -22.22 17.54
C LEU A 302 0.07 -23.52 18.27
N SER A 303 -1.23 -23.86 18.36
CA SER A 303 -1.67 -25.09 19.02
C SER A 303 -1.24 -26.34 18.28
N CYS A 304 -1.40 -26.39 16.96
CA CYS A 304 -0.96 -27.53 16.16
C CYS A 304 0.57 -27.70 16.20
N LEU A 305 1.33 -26.59 16.24
CA LEU A 305 2.79 -26.61 16.40
C LEU A 305 3.20 -27.10 17.80
N ARG A 306 2.63 -26.53 18.88
CA ARG A 306 2.86 -27.01 20.27
C ARG A 306 2.50 -28.49 20.43
N GLN A 307 1.48 -28.98 19.73
CA GLN A 307 1.04 -30.39 19.79
C GLN A 307 1.82 -31.35 18.88
N GLY A 308 2.63 -30.85 17.93
CA GLY A 308 3.32 -31.67 16.94
C GLY A 308 2.44 -32.20 15.81
N ILE A 309 1.23 -31.65 15.64
CA ILE A 309 0.24 -32.05 14.61
C ILE A 309 0.60 -31.47 13.24
N TRP A 310 1.19 -30.27 13.22
CA TRP A 310 1.58 -29.55 12.01
C TRP A 310 2.78 -28.64 12.29
N GLY A 311 3.61 -28.38 11.27
CA GLY A 311 4.75 -27.46 11.35
C GLY A 311 5.39 -27.22 9.98
N THR A 312 6.33 -26.29 9.92
CA THR A 312 7.15 -26.00 8.72
C THR A 312 8.30 -26.99 8.58
N ALA A 313 8.98 -27.07 7.43
CA ALA A 313 10.04 -28.06 7.18
C ALA A 313 11.24 -27.98 8.17
N ASP A 314 11.40 -26.85 8.85
CA ASP A 314 12.40 -26.66 9.89
C ASP A 314 11.95 -27.10 11.30
N THR A 315 10.64 -27.30 11.56
CA THR A 315 10.08 -27.80 12.84
C THR A 315 9.40 -29.16 12.75
N TRP A 316 8.88 -29.55 11.58
CA TRP A 316 8.21 -30.82 11.33
C TRP A 316 9.12 -32.01 11.63
N GLY A 317 8.63 -32.97 12.42
CA GLY A 317 9.39 -34.13 12.89
C GLY A 317 10.54 -33.83 13.87
N LYS A 318 10.87 -32.55 14.13
CA LYS A 318 11.93 -32.12 15.07
C LYS A 318 11.37 -31.71 16.42
N VAL A 319 10.23 -31.02 16.44
CA VAL A 319 9.44 -30.75 17.67
C VAL A 319 8.79 -32.06 18.13
N THR A 320 9.61 -32.92 18.74
CA THR A 320 9.26 -34.30 19.07
C THR A 320 8.61 -34.41 20.45
N PRO A 321 7.57 -35.27 20.61
CA PRO A 321 7.06 -35.61 21.93
C PRO A 321 8.15 -36.18 22.81
N ARG A 322 8.25 -35.64 24.03
CA ARG A 322 9.06 -36.19 25.13
C ARG A 322 8.75 -37.68 25.25
N LEU A 323 9.68 -38.51 24.79
CA LEU A 323 9.59 -39.95 24.97
C LEU A 323 9.65 -40.26 26.45
N GLY A 324 8.55 -40.78 27.01
CA GLY A 324 8.64 -41.57 28.23
C GLY A 324 9.58 -42.74 27.98
N THR A 325 10.35 -43.13 28.99
CA THR A 325 11.28 -44.25 28.91
C THR A 325 10.51 -45.57 28.79
N ASP A 326 10.26 -46.02 27.57
CA ASP A 326 10.15 -47.43 27.16
C ASP A 326 9.91 -47.55 25.64
N ILE A 327 10.15 -48.75 25.09
CA ILE A 327 10.04 -49.16 23.65
C ILE A 327 11.25 -48.71 22.77
N PRO A 328 11.89 -49.63 22.00
CA PRO A 328 13.17 -49.38 21.34
C PRO A 328 13.09 -48.74 19.94
N CYS A 329 14.22 -48.16 19.50
CA CYS A 329 14.40 -47.57 18.18
C CYS A 329 14.34 -48.60 17.03
N ILE A 330 13.81 -48.19 15.87
CA ILE A 330 13.93 -48.93 14.60
C ILE A 330 14.57 -48.02 13.54
N HIS A 331 15.82 -48.37 13.22
CA HIS A 331 16.68 -48.01 12.08
C HIS A 331 16.91 -46.55 11.63
N GLU A 332 18.20 -46.27 11.46
CA GLU A 332 18.78 -45.09 10.84
C GLU A 332 18.78 -45.19 9.30
N TYR A 333 18.87 -44.05 8.61
CA TYR A 333 19.63 -43.93 7.36
C TYR A 333 20.52 -42.66 7.43
N PRO A 334 21.73 -42.64 6.82
CA PRO A 334 22.81 -41.79 7.33
C PRO A 334 23.19 -40.59 6.45
N VAL A 335 23.31 -39.39 7.04
CA VAL A 335 24.03 -38.24 6.43
C VAL A 335 24.82 -37.47 7.49
N ALA A 336 26.13 -37.27 7.23
CA ALA A 336 27.02 -36.23 7.77
C ALA A 336 27.09 -35.99 9.30
N ARG A 337 27.70 -36.93 10.05
CA ARG A 337 28.28 -36.65 11.37
C ARG A 337 29.75 -36.21 11.26
N SER A 338 30.03 -34.96 10.85
CA SER A 338 31.40 -34.43 10.86
C SER A 338 31.51 -32.90 10.88
N LEU A 339 31.52 -32.28 12.07
CA LEU A 339 32.27 -31.05 12.39
C LEU A 339 32.29 -30.70 13.89
N ALA A 340 32.42 -31.71 14.76
CA ALA A 340 32.45 -31.56 16.23
C ALA A 340 33.82 -31.90 16.84
N GLN A 341 34.92 -31.59 16.15
CA GLN A 341 36.28 -31.76 16.68
C GLN A 341 37.31 -30.84 15.98
N ARG A 342 37.41 -29.59 16.45
CA ARG A 342 38.68 -28.84 16.41
C ARG A 342 38.97 -28.28 17.80
N ARG A 343 39.94 -28.91 18.48
CA ARG A 343 40.58 -28.35 19.67
C ARG A 343 41.29 -27.05 19.25
N TYR A 344 40.91 -25.91 19.81
CA TYR A 344 41.81 -24.76 19.82
C TYR A 344 42.85 -24.97 20.92
N THR A 345 44.01 -25.46 20.52
CA THR A 345 45.19 -25.59 21.39
C THR A 345 45.76 -24.20 21.69
N PHE A 346 45.44 -23.65 22.84
CA PHE A 346 46.22 -22.53 23.40
C PHE A 346 47.66 -23.01 23.65
N LYS A 347 48.64 -22.33 23.04
CA LYS A 347 50.02 -22.40 23.53
C LYS A 347 50.12 -21.52 24.79
N PRO A 348 50.65 -22.03 25.91
CA PRO A 348 50.92 -21.20 27.07
C PRO A 348 52.20 -20.39 26.89
N CYS A 349 52.19 -19.14 27.33
CA CYS A 349 53.38 -18.42 27.80
C CYS A 349 53.28 -18.31 29.33
N PRO A 350 54.35 -18.63 30.09
CA PRO A 350 54.26 -18.79 31.55
C PRO A 350 54.35 -17.46 32.32
N GLY A 351 53.62 -17.35 33.43
CA GLY A 351 53.52 -16.11 34.20
C GLY A 351 53.02 -16.27 35.65
N LEU A 352 53.72 -17.10 36.43
CA LEU A 352 53.60 -17.29 37.89
C LEU A 352 52.26 -17.81 38.49
N VAL A 353 52.38 -18.80 39.36
CA VAL A 353 51.35 -19.24 40.31
C VAL A 353 51.73 -18.72 41.69
N GLN A 354 50.84 -17.96 42.34
CA GLN A 354 50.68 -17.67 43.79
C GLN A 354 49.73 -16.44 43.88
N LEU A 355 48.81 -16.30 44.83
CA LEU A 355 48.54 -17.06 46.05
C LEU A 355 47.03 -17.03 46.37
N LEU A 356 46.43 -18.17 46.73
CA LEU A 356 45.15 -18.19 47.46
C LEU A 356 45.47 -18.35 48.95
N ALA A 357 45.44 -17.25 49.71
CA ALA A 357 45.52 -17.24 51.16
C ALA A 357 44.92 -15.94 51.74
N HIS A 358 44.46 -16.01 53.00
CA HIS A 358 43.98 -14.89 53.81
C HIS A 358 42.72 -14.18 53.29
N GLY A 359 41.55 -14.68 53.69
CA GLY A 359 40.38 -13.83 53.88
C GLY A 359 40.41 -13.18 55.27
N PHE A 360 39.66 -12.09 55.45
CA PHE A 360 39.15 -11.64 56.75
C PHE A 360 37.84 -10.85 56.56
N ASP A 361 37.27 -10.39 57.68
CA ASP A 361 35.87 -10.01 57.85
C ASP A 361 35.55 -8.54 57.51
N ALA A 362 34.29 -8.14 57.66
CA ALA A 362 33.80 -6.78 57.43
C ALA A 362 34.24 -5.76 58.49
N GLY A 363 34.48 -4.49 58.10
CA GLY A 363 34.61 -3.38 59.05
C GLY A 363 35.28 -2.10 58.55
N GLU A 364 34.56 -0.98 58.69
CA GLU A 364 35.01 0.39 59.01
C GLU A 364 36.28 1.03 58.39
N LEU A 365 36.07 2.03 57.51
CA LEU A 365 36.60 3.42 57.64
C LEU A 365 35.94 4.30 56.54
N ALA A 366 35.06 5.29 56.77
CA ALA A 366 34.92 6.39 57.74
C ALA A 366 35.44 7.77 57.25
N THR A 367 34.50 8.58 56.76
CA THR A 367 34.38 10.06 56.92
C THR A 367 35.45 11.04 56.40
N ALA A 368 35.08 11.86 55.40
CA ALA A 368 35.31 13.32 55.29
C ALA A 368 34.54 13.87 54.06
N ARG A 369 33.83 15.02 54.03
CA ARG A 369 33.56 16.10 55.00
C ARG A 369 32.07 16.54 54.93
N ARG A 370 31.56 17.18 55.99
CA ARG A 370 30.30 17.96 55.98
C ARG A 370 30.45 19.28 55.20
N LYS A 371 29.41 19.70 54.47
CA LYS A 371 28.65 20.93 54.78
C LYS A 371 27.39 21.07 53.92
N GLU A 372 26.29 21.46 54.56
CA GLU A 372 25.15 22.11 53.91
C GLU A 372 25.48 23.60 53.68
N ALA A 373 24.99 24.17 52.58
CA ALA A 373 24.93 25.61 52.34
C ALA A 373 23.86 25.90 51.27
N GLU A 374 23.06 26.94 51.48
CA GLU A 374 21.99 27.32 50.57
C GLU A 374 22.53 27.82 49.22
N CYS A 375 21.78 27.60 48.13
CA CYS A 375 22.03 28.26 46.86
C CYS A 375 20.84 29.16 46.52
N ASN A 376 21.06 30.48 46.53
CA ASN A 376 20.01 31.47 46.26
C ASN A 376 19.60 31.47 44.78
N PHE A 377 18.34 31.77 44.51
CA PHE A 377 17.85 32.06 43.16
C PHE A 377 18.51 33.32 42.59
N SER A 378 18.71 33.33 41.27
CA SER A 378 19.23 34.47 40.51
C SER A 378 18.37 34.64 39.26
N ASP A 379 17.44 35.60 39.29
CA ASP A 379 16.43 35.85 38.25
C ASP A 379 16.99 36.49 36.96
N LYS A 380 17.93 35.82 36.30
CA LYS A 380 18.45 36.19 34.98
C LYS A 380 18.67 34.94 34.11
N PRO A 381 17.91 34.76 33.02
CA PRO A 381 18.05 33.58 32.17
C PRO A 381 19.37 33.60 31.41
N ALA A 382 20.22 32.60 31.65
CA ALA A 382 21.41 32.36 30.84
C ALA A 382 21.01 31.94 29.41
N ARG A 383 21.70 32.48 28.40
CA ARG A 383 21.37 32.25 26.98
C ARG A 383 21.65 30.80 26.58
N LEU A 384 20.61 30.04 26.28
CA LEU A 384 20.74 28.80 25.50
C LEU A 384 21.20 29.11 24.07
N LEU A 385 22.15 28.32 23.59
CA LEU A 385 22.62 28.35 22.20
C LEU A 385 21.52 27.83 21.27
N LYS A 386 21.30 28.49 20.13
CA LYS A 386 20.29 28.08 19.16
C LYS A 386 20.68 26.78 18.45
N ALA A 387 19.86 25.75 18.57
CA ALA A 387 19.86 24.63 17.63
C ALA A 387 19.18 25.08 16.32
N ASN A 388 19.92 25.11 15.22
CA ASN A 388 19.40 25.52 13.90
C ASN A 388 18.85 24.33 13.10
N ALA A 389 17.63 23.88 13.42
CA ALA A 389 16.71 23.23 12.47
C ALA A 389 15.34 22.97 13.16
N PRO A 390 14.20 23.49 12.66
CA PRO A 390 12.90 23.05 13.13
C PRO A 390 12.58 21.66 12.56
N LYS A 391 12.23 20.70 13.42
CA LYS A 391 11.45 19.53 12.99
C LYS A 391 10.02 19.99 12.72
N GLU A 392 9.74 20.42 11.49
CA GLU A 392 8.38 20.77 11.06
C GLU A 392 7.48 19.52 11.08
N THR A 393 6.76 19.34 12.19
CA THR A 393 5.74 18.29 12.32
C THR A 393 4.54 18.70 11.47
N MET A 394 4.15 17.88 10.49
CA MET A 394 3.00 18.21 9.63
C MET A 394 1.68 18.17 10.42
N LEU A 395 1.21 19.34 10.84
CA LEU A 395 -0.12 19.50 11.40
C LEU A 395 -1.18 19.49 10.30
N LEU A 396 -2.26 18.74 10.52
CA LEU A 396 -3.44 18.67 9.64
C LEU A 396 -4.32 19.92 9.79
N SER A 397 -3.81 21.09 9.38
CA SER A 397 -4.59 22.32 9.29
C SER A 397 -5.10 22.54 7.86
N GLU A 398 -6.35 22.14 7.57
CA GLU A 398 -6.91 22.19 6.20
C GLU A 398 -7.08 23.61 5.62
N ASN A 399 -6.98 24.67 6.43
CA ASN A 399 -7.26 26.06 6.04
C ASN A 399 -6.03 26.98 6.10
N MET A 400 -5.00 26.73 5.29
CA MET A 400 -3.91 27.70 5.05
C MET A 400 -3.57 27.85 3.56
N VAL A 401 -3.60 29.10 3.07
CA VAL A 401 -3.20 29.46 1.70
C VAL A 401 -1.72 29.13 1.48
N PRO A 402 -1.34 28.42 0.39
CA PRO A 402 0.05 28.09 0.11
C PRO A 402 0.83 29.31 -0.40
N THR A 403 1.75 29.82 0.42
CA THR A 403 2.77 30.80 -0.02
C THR A 403 3.90 30.11 -0.81
N PRO A 404 4.49 30.72 -1.85
CA PRO A 404 5.55 30.13 -2.65
C PRO A 404 6.76 29.64 -1.84
N GLN A 405 7.15 30.41 -0.81
CA GLN A 405 8.27 30.06 0.07
C GLN A 405 8.00 28.76 0.86
N ARG A 406 6.74 28.54 1.29
CA ARG A 406 6.32 27.29 1.95
C ARG A 406 6.27 26.13 0.95
N GLN A 407 5.82 26.34 -0.29
CA GLN A 407 5.90 25.32 -1.34
C GLN A 407 7.36 24.88 -1.54
N THR A 408 8.29 25.81 -1.77
CA THR A 408 9.72 25.50 -1.94
C THR A 408 10.36 24.81 -0.73
N ALA A 409 10.00 25.19 0.51
CA ALA A 409 10.50 24.52 1.71
C ALA A 409 9.97 23.09 1.86
N MET A 410 8.69 22.90 1.59
CA MET A 410 7.96 21.63 1.65
C MET A 410 8.38 20.67 0.53
N ASP A 411 8.68 21.19 -0.67
CA ASP A 411 9.23 20.42 -1.78
C ASP A 411 10.69 20.02 -1.52
N ARG A 412 11.49 20.88 -0.84
CA ARG A 412 12.82 20.49 -0.33
C ARG A 412 12.74 19.40 0.73
N LEU A 413 11.73 19.43 1.62
CA LEU A 413 11.50 18.36 2.60
C LEU A 413 11.13 17.05 1.90
N LEU A 414 10.24 17.08 0.91
CA LEU A 414 9.92 15.91 0.08
C LEU A 414 11.16 15.37 -0.64
N ASN A 415 12.01 16.23 -1.21
CA ASN A 415 13.28 15.81 -1.81
C ASN A 415 14.19 15.11 -0.79
N ALA A 416 14.40 15.71 0.39
CA ALA A 416 15.25 15.13 1.43
C ALA A 416 14.74 13.75 1.94
N LEU A 417 13.42 13.54 1.95
CA LEU A 417 12.80 12.25 2.24
C LEU A 417 12.97 11.24 1.08
N GLU A 418 12.83 11.70 -0.17
CA GLU A 418 13.10 10.89 -1.38
C GLU A 418 14.57 10.46 -1.46
N ASP A 419 15.51 11.33 -1.04
CA ASP A 419 16.95 11.10 -1.04
C ASP A 419 17.36 10.17 0.12
N HIS A 420 16.90 10.40 1.36
CA HIS A 420 17.14 9.46 2.47
C HIS A 420 16.54 8.06 2.21
N SER A 421 15.39 7.97 1.54
CA SER A 421 14.85 6.69 1.08
C SER A 421 15.80 6.00 0.09
N ALA A 422 16.49 6.74 -0.78
CA ALA A 422 17.46 6.20 -1.72
C ALA A 422 18.76 5.72 -1.03
N ASP A 423 19.18 6.34 0.07
CA ASP A 423 20.34 5.92 0.86
C ASP A 423 20.06 4.66 1.69
N VAL A 424 18.86 4.53 2.26
CA VAL A 424 18.44 3.30 2.95
C VAL A 424 18.31 2.12 1.96
N GLU A 425 17.84 2.38 0.74
CA GLU A 425 17.83 1.38 -0.36
C GLU A 425 19.23 0.90 -0.79
N GLN A 426 20.33 1.57 -0.40
CA GLN A 426 21.69 1.22 -0.82
C GLN A 426 22.38 0.17 0.07
N GLN A 427 21.92 -0.06 1.30
CA GLN A 427 22.65 -0.91 2.27
C GLN A 427 22.11 -2.36 2.39
N THR A 428 20.93 -2.66 1.82
CA THR A 428 20.27 -3.96 1.99
C THR A 428 20.29 -4.82 0.72
N THR A 429 21.45 -5.40 0.38
CA THR A 429 21.57 -6.43 -0.66
C THR A 429 22.41 -7.62 -0.18
N ASP A 430 21.72 -8.64 0.33
CA ASP A 430 22.26 -9.98 0.59
C ASP A 430 21.68 -10.92 -0.49
N ASP A 431 22.50 -11.30 -1.46
CA ASP A 431 22.07 -11.98 -2.70
C ASP A 431 21.54 -13.40 -2.44
N LYS A 432 20.22 -13.53 -2.29
CA LYS A 432 19.52 -14.81 -2.08
C LYS A 432 18.66 -15.18 -3.29
N ASP A 433 19.12 -16.21 -4.01
CA ASP A 433 18.37 -17.08 -4.93
C ASP A 433 17.29 -16.42 -5.81
N GLY A 434 17.70 -15.44 -6.63
CA GLY A 434 16.93 -15.07 -7.82
C GLY A 434 15.63 -14.30 -7.55
N THR A 435 15.63 -13.45 -6.52
CA THR A 435 14.61 -12.41 -6.33
C THR A 435 15.09 -11.04 -6.81
N ALA A 436 14.21 -10.27 -7.46
CA ALA A 436 14.39 -8.83 -7.61
C ALA A 436 13.50 -8.10 -6.60
N PRO A 437 14.03 -7.09 -5.87
CA PRO A 437 13.20 -6.25 -5.01
C PRO A 437 12.27 -5.38 -5.87
N VAL A 438 11.06 -5.11 -5.39
CA VAL A 438 10.24 -4.03 -5.95
C VAL A 438 10.78 -2.71 -5.35
N PRO A 439 11.16 -1.71 -6.17
CA PRO A 439 11.61 -0.42 -5.65
C PRO A 439 10.55 0.23 -4.76
N LYS A 440 10.93 0.69 -3.56
CA LYS A 440 10.01 1.22 -2.54
C LYS A 440 9.82 2.73 -2.73
N VAL A 441 9.18 3.07 -3.84
CA VAL A 441 8.95 4.43 -4.35
C VAL A 441 7.50 4.90 -4.18
N ALA A 442 6.74 4.23 -3.31
CA ALA A 442 5.48 4.73 -2.77
C ALA A 442 5.67 6.09 -2.08
N ARG A 443 4.87 7.10 -2.45
CA ARG A 443 5.00 8.48 -1.96
C ARG A 443 3.67 9.24 -1.96
N LEU A 444 3.64 10.34 -1.22
CA LEU A 444 2.53 11.30 -1.23
C LEU A 444 2.77 12.36 -2.31
N LEU A 445 1.83 12.52 -3.24
CA LEU A 445 1.82 13.61 -4.23
C LEU A 445 0.70 14.60 -3.93
N ARG A 446 0.87 15.86 -4.31
CA ARG A 446 -0.19 16.86 -4.26
C ARG A 446 -1.21 16.59 -5.37
N ASP A 447 -2.50 16.60 -5.04
CA ASP A 447 -3.58 16.67 -6.03
C ASP A 447 -3.76 18.10 -6.58
N GLY A 448 -4.76 18.32 -7.42
CA GLY A 448 -5.09 19.65 -7.95
C GLY A 448 -5.54 20.66 -6.87
N GLN A 449 -6.01 20.20 -5.70
CA GLN A 449 -6.38 21.03 -4.56
C GLN A 449 -5.20 21.31 -3.61
N GLY A 450 -4.02 20.72 -3.88
CA GLY A 450 -2.85 20.79 -3.02
C GLY A 450 -2.86 19.81 -1.83
N LYS A 451 -3.87 18.93 -1.72
CA LYS A 451 -3.94 17.89 -0.69
C LYS A 451 -3.00 16.73 -1.03
N PHE A 452 -2.45 16.08 -0.02
CA PHE A 452 -1.60 14.91 -0.22
C PHE A 452 -2.41 13.64 -0.47
N MET A 453 -2.05 12.92 -1.53
CA MET A 453 -2.70 11.69 -1.97
C MET A 453 -1.65 10.59 -2.17
N TYR A 454 -1.93 9.39 -1.67
CA TYR A 454 -1.04 8.23 -1.77
C TYR A 454 -0.94 7.68 -3.19
N ILE A 455 0.29 7.46 -3.63
CA ILE A 455 0.68 6.74 -4.85
C ILE A 455 1.66 5.64 -4.45
N GLY A 456 1.34 4.38 -4.74
CA GLY A 456 2.15 3.23 -4.34
C GLY A 456 3.08 2.68 -5.41
N ASP A 457 3.84 1.63 -5.07
CA ASP A 457 4.98 1.12 -5.85
C ASP A 457 4.64 0.67 -7.29
N SER A 458 3.40 0.26 -7.59
CA SER A 458 3.01 -0.14 -8.95
C SER A 458 2.75 1.04 -9.90
N ALA A 459 2.63 2.26 -9.38
CA ALA A 459 2.21 3.42 -10.18
C ALA A 459 3.20 3.81 -11.28
N SER A 460 2.68 4.41 -12.36
CA SER A 460 3.47 5.00 -13.44
C SER A 460 4.37 6.15 -12.94
N LEU A 461 3.89 6.93 -11.95
CA LEU A 461 4.61 8.07 -11.36
C LEU A 461 5.67 7.68 -10.31
N SER A 462 5.59 6.46 -9.77
CA SER A 462 6.62 5.88 -8.90
C SER A 462 7.73 5.25 -9.72
N PHE A 463 7.39 4.54 -10.80
CA PHE A 463 8.37 4.07 -11.79
C PHE A 463 9.18 5.22 -12.42
N LEU A 464 8.53 6.35 -12.75
CA LEU A 464 9.21 7.58 -13.17
C LEU A 464 10.24 8.06 -12.13
N GLN A 465 9.92 7.98 -10.84
CA GLN A 465 10.81 8.39 -9.75
C GLN A 465 12.04 7.47 -9.64
N SER A 466 11.87 6.16 -9.86
CA SER A 466 13.00 5.22 -9.97
C SER A 466 13.95 5.60 -11.12
N VAL A 467 13.41 5.99 -12.27
CA VAL A 467 14.22 6.45 -13.41
C VAL A 467 14.90 7.80 -13.12
N ARG A 468 14.25 8.72 -12.39
CA ARG A 468 14.89 9.96 -11.91
C ARG A 468 16.11 9.70 -11.03
N ARG A 469 16.03 8.72 -10.11
CA ARG A 469 17.19 8.29 -9.29
C ARG A 469 18.34 7.80 -10.19
N ILE A 470 18.07 6.95 -11.17
CA ILE A 470 19.06 6.43 -12.13
C ILE A 470 19.71 7.55 -12.95
N VAL A 471 18.92 8.49 -13.48
CA VAL A 471 19.44 9.65 -14.24
C VAL A 471 20.32 10.53 -13.35
N SER A 472 19.90 10.79 -12.11
CA SER A 472 20.64 11.64 -11.18
C SER A 472 22.00 11.06 -10.80
N LEU A 473 22.08 9.74 -10.56
CA LEU A 473 23.35 9.03 -10.35
C LEU A 473 24.27 9.06 -11.59
N SER A 474 23.71 9.16 -12.79
CA SER A 474 24.44 9.03 -14.06
C SER A 474 24.97 10.35 -14.62
N ILE A 475 24.22 11.45 -14.48
CA ILE A 475 24.60 12.77 -15.01
C ILE A 475 24.51 13.93 -14.01
N GLY A 476 24.01 13.69 -12.79
CA GLY A 476 23.73 14.72 -11.80
C GLY A 476 22.38 15.40 -12.03
N ARG A 477 22.31 16.69 -11.69
CA ARG A 477 21.08 17.51 -11.81
C ARG A 477 20.83 17.94 -13.25
N CYS A 478 19.60 17.76 -13.71
CA CYS A 478 19.07 18.23 -14.99
C CYS A 478 17.55 18.48 -14.89
N GLU A 479 16.95 19.08 -15.92
CA GLU A 479 15.52 19.41 -16.00
C GLU A 479 14.60 18.20 -15.68
N PHE A 480 14.99 16.99 -16.10
CA PHE A 480 14.22 15.77 -15.80
C PHE A 480 14.17 15.44 -14.30
N THR A 481 15.28 15.69 -13.58
CA THR A 481 15.41 15.41 -12.14
C THR A 481 14.88 16.54 -11.26
N GLU A 482 15.01 17.80 -11.71
CA GLU A 482 14.60 18.99 -10.94
C GLU A 482 13.27 19.60 -11.43
N ASP A 483 12.55 18.89 -12.30
CA ASP A 483 11.16 19.17 -12.74
C ASP A 483 10.30 19.74 -11.62
N THR A 484 9.90 21.01 -11.76
CA THR A 484 9.15 21.80 -10.77
C THR A 484 7.81 21.17 -10.36
N SER A 485 7.28 20.26 -11.17
CA SER A 485 6.01 19.57 -10.94
C SER A 485 6.19 18.06 -10.69
N ARG A 486 7.37 17.61 -10.24
CA ARG A 486 7.61 16.20 -9.84
C ARG A 486 6.81 15.71 -8.63
N HIS A 487 6.30 16.64 -7.83
CA HIS A 487 5.49 16.41 -6.61
C HIS A 487 3.99 16.62 -6.83
N SER A 488 3.57 16.91 -8.06
CA SER A 488 2.15 17.02 -8.43
C SER A 488 1.68 15.74 -9.13
N MET A 489 0.47 15.30 -8.78
CA MET A 489 -0.25 14.23 -9.48
C MET A 489 -0.89 14.71 -10.79
N LEU A 490 -0.98 16.04 -10.99
CA LEU A 490 -1.71 16.72 -12.04
C LEU A 490 -3.17 16.26 -12.15
N GLU A 491 -4.06 16.80 -11.32
CA GLU A 491 -5.50 16.59 -11.47
C GLU A 491 -6.19 17.88 -11.95
N ALA A 492 -7.10 17.75 -12.91
CA ALA A 492 -7.86 18.90 -13.40
C ALA A 492 -8.86 19.38 -12.33
N PHE A 493 -8.83 20.68 -12.02
CA PHE A 493 -9.73 21.29 -11.05
C PHE A 493 -11.20 20.92 -11.27
N GLN A 494 -11.94 20.72 -10.18
CA GLN A 494 -13.40 20.71 -10.22
C GLN A 494 -13.92 22.12 -9.97
N SER A 495 -14.54 22.70 -10.98
CA SER A 495 -15.27 23.97 -10.95
C SER A 495 -16.53 23.86 -10.08
N SER A 496 -16.35 24.11 -8.78
CA SER A 496 -17.34 24.01 -7.69
C SER A 496 -17.55 22.60 -7.11
N SER A 497 -17.43 22.50 -5.79
CA SER A 497 -17.74 21.32 -4.98
C SER A 497 -19.16 21.32 -4.41
N ALA A 498 -19.87 22.44 -4.48
CA ALA A 498 -21.30 22.50 -4.17
C ALA A 498 -22.07 21.56 -5.12
N THR A 499 -23.08 20.87 -4.58
CA THR A 499 -24.07 20.12 -5.38
C THR A 499 -24.77 21.08 -6.34
N GLN A 500 -24.38 21.05 -7.61
CA GLN A 500 -25.07 21.80 -8.66
C GLN A 500 -26.44 21.15 -8.91
N THR A 501 -27.43 21.53 -8.12
CA THR A 501 -28.86 21.28 -8.39
C THR A 501 -29.31 22.22 -9.50
N GLY A 502 -28.73 22.05 -10.68
CA GLY A 502 -29.09 22.80 -11.88
C GLY A 502 -30.29 22.20 -12.59
N PRO A 503 -30.87 22.92 -13.58
CA PRO A 503 -31.72 22.30 -14.57
C PRO A 503 -30.91 21.28 -15.38
N LEU A 504 -31.51 20.13 -15.69
CA LEU A 504 -30.89 19.13 -16.57
C LEU A 504 -30.65 19.73 -17.96
N SER A 505 -29.52 19.42 -18.58
CA SER A 505 -29.25 19.82 -19.96
C SER A 505 -30.27 19.21 -20.91
N ALA A 506 -30.78 19.98 -21.89
CA ALA A 506 -31.61 19.43 -22.95
C ALA A 506 -30.82 18.37 -23.75
N PRO A 507 -31.42 17.25 -24.16
CA PRO A 507 -30.74 16.29 -25.02
C PRO A 507 -30.48 16.91 -26.41
N PRO A 508 -29.43 16.46 -27.12
CA PRO A 508 -29.15 16.88 -28.49
C PRO A 508 -30.14 16.22 -29.47
N SER A 509 -30.07 16.60 -30.75
CA SER A 509 -30.81 15.89 -31.81
C SER A 509 -30.40 14.41 -31.88
N ASN A 510 -31.29 13.55 -32.38
CA ASN A 510 -31.01 12.11 -32.45
C ASN A 510 -29.73 11.80 -33.24
N ASP A 511 -29.52 12.43 -34.41
CA ASP A 511 -28.30 12.23 -35.21
C ASP A 511 -27.02 12.54 -34.42
N GLU A 512 -27.04 13.63 -33.64
CA GLU A 512 -25.92 14.03 -32.78
C GLU A 512 -25.76 13.10 -31.58
N ALA A 513 -26.86 12.65 -30.95
CA ALA A 513 -26.82 11.66 -29.88
C ALA A 513 -26.21 10.32 -30.36
N GLN A 514 -26.62 9.84 -31.53
CA GLN A 514 -26.11 8.63 -32.16
C GLN A 514 -24.63 8.78 -32.56
N ARG A 515 -24.23 9.95 -33.07
CA ARG A 515 -22.82 10.27 -33.37
C ARG A 515 -21.96 10.24 -32.10
N LEU A 516 -22.45 10.82 -31.00
CA LEU A 516 -21.76 10.84 -29.72
C LEU A 516 -21.63 9.46 -29.08
N ALA A 517 -22.70 8.65 -29.14
CA ALA A 517 -22.66 7.26 -28.69
C ALA A 517 -21.62 6.43 -29.46
N ARG A 518 -21.53 6.58 -30.78
CA ARG A 518 -20.49 5.92 -31.60
C ARG A 518 -19.07 6.34 -31.20
N GLN A 519 -18.87 7.61 -30.86
CA GLN A 519 -17.57 8.12 -30.38
C GLN A 519 -17.22 7.58 -28.98
N TYR A 520 -18.18 7.44 -28.08
CA TYR A 520 -18.00 6.73 -26.80
C TYR A 520 -17.59 5.25 -27.01
N VAL A 521 -18.24 4.53 -27.94
CA VAL A 521 -17.88 3.13 -28.25
C VAL A 521 -16.46 3.05 -28.83
N LEU A 522 -16.14 3.91 -29.82
CA LEU A 522 -14.83 3.95 -30.48
C LEU A 522 -13.67 4.20 -29.51
N ALA A 523 -13.84 5.13 -28.57
CA ALA A 523 -12.78 5.50 -27.62
C ALA A 523 -12.54 4.48 -26.49
N THR A 524 -13.41 3.46 -26.35
CA THR A 524 -13.54 2.73 -25.08
C THR A 524 -13.68 1.20 -25.23
N SER A 525 -14.16 0.73 -26.38
CA SER A 525 -14.16 -0.69 -26.76
C SER A 525 -12.73 -1.21 -27.02
N PRO A 526 -12.40 -2.49 -26.70
CA PRO A 526 -13.23 -3.51 -26.05
C PRO A 526 -13.02 -3.58 -24.52
N LEU A 527 -12.31 -2.61 -23.94
CA LEU A 527 -11.95 -2.57 -22.52
C LEU A 527 -13.14 -2.17 -21.63
N LEU A 528 -13.98 -1.26 -22.12
CA LEU A 528 -15.25 -0.87 -21.48
C LEU A 528 -16.44 -1.27 -22.36
N ASP A 529 -16.99 -2.43 -22.01
CA ASP A 529 -18.09 -3.11 -22.68
C ASP A 529 -19.24 -3.22 -21.65
N LEU A 530 -20.20 -2.28 -21.71
CA LEU A 530 -21.26 -2.14 -20.72
C LEU A 530 -22.66 -2.43 -21.27
N PHE A 531 -22.84 -2.44 -22.59
CA PHE A 531 -24.15 -2.38 -23.25
C PHE A 531 -24.20 -3.36 -24.43
N ASP A 532 -25.38 -3.92 -24.67
CA ASP A 532 -25.67 -4.59 -25.94
C ASP A 532 -25.98 -3.51 -27.00
N LEU A 533 -25.14 -3.36 -28.02
CA LEU A 533 -25.19 -2.19 -28.91
C LEU A 533 -26.45 -2.18 -29.79
N ASP A 534 -26.94 -3.35 -30.20
CA ASP A 534 -28.19 -3.50 -30.97
C ASP A 534 -29.42 -3.08 -30.15
N GLU A 535 -29.35 -3.15 -28.82
CA GLU A 535 -30.40 -2.68 -27.91
C GLU A 535 -30.21 -1.22 -27.49
N PHE A 536 -28.95 -0.78 -27.37
CA PHE A 536 -28.59 0.56 -26.89
C PHE A 536 -28.95 1.67 -27.87
N TYR A 537 -28.56 1.55 -29.14
CA TYR A 537 -28.79 2.63 -30.13
C TYR A 537 -30.30 2.92 -30.35
N PRO A 538 -31.21 1.93 -30.44
CA PRO A 538 -32.65 2.18 -30.50
C PRO A 538 -33.22 2.79 -29.21
N ARG A 539 -32.77 2.34 -28.02
CA ARG A 539 -33.26 2.92 -26.76
C ARG A 539 -32.83 4.38 -26.60
N LEU A 540 -31.60 4.73 -27.00
CA LEU A 540 -31.13 6.11 -27.05
C LEU A 540 -32.00 6.99 -27.97
N ALA A 541 -32.38 6.48 -29.16
CA ALA A 541 -33.25 7.22 -30.09
C ALA A 541 -34.64 7.48 -29.48
N ASN A 542 -35.22 6.49 -28.79
CA ASN A 542 -36.50 6.65 -28.10
C ASN A 542 -36.40 7.66 -26.94
N TRP A 543 -35.31 7.59 -26.15
CA TRP A 543 -35.07 8.51 -25.04
C TRP A 543 -34.91 9.96 -25.50
N VAL A 544 -34.19 10.23 -26.59
CA VAL A 544 -34.11 11.58 -27.18
C VAL A 544 -35.49 12.12 -27.57
N GLY A 545 -36.42 11.25 -27.99
CA GLY A 545 -37.81 11.62 -28.30
C GLY A 545 -38.72 11.81 -27.08
N ASN A 546 -38.41 11.19 -25.93
CA ASN A 546 -39.14 11.35 -24.67
C ASN A 546 -38.19 11.20 -23.46
N PRO A 547 -37.44 12.26 -23.09
CA PRO A 547 -36.38 12.17 -22.09
C PRO A 547 -36.88 11.93 -20.66
N THR A 548 -38.17 12.22 -20.43
CA THR A 548 -38.92 12.01 -19.18
C THR A 548 -39.67 10.68 -19.14
N GLY A 549 -39.50 9.81 -20.15
CA GLY A 549 -40.21 8.53 -20.27
C GLY A 549 -39.48 7.31 -19.70
N ASP A 550 -38.17 7.42 -19.44
CA ASP A 550 -37.33 6.41 -18.81
C ASP A 550 -37.00 6.80 -17.36
N GLU A 551 -36.64 5.84 -16.51
CA GLU A 551 -36.18 6.09 -15.13
C GLU A 551 -34.96 7.02 -15.06
N ASP A 552 -34.81 7.77 -13.96
CA ASP A 552 -33.61 8.58 -13.64
C ASP A 552 -32.31 7.79 -13.82
N THR A 553 -32.31 6.51 -13.42
CA THR A 553 -31.20 5.56 -13.58
C THR A 553 -30.76 5.43 -15.04
N VAL A 554 -31.72 5.24 -15.94
CA VAL A 554 -31.48 5.01 -17.38
C VAL A 554 -31.15 6.34 -18.07
N SER A 555 -31.86 7.41 -17.74
CA SER A 555 -31.56 8.76 -18.21
C SER A 555 -30.13 9.19 -17.82
N SER A 556 -29.67 8.81 -16.63
CA SER A 556 -28.28 9.07 -16.19
C SER A 556 -27.25 8.42 -17.11
N ILE A 557 -27.49 7.18 -17.56
CA ILE A 557 -26.59 6.45 -18.47
C ILE A 557 -26.48 7.18 -19.81
N PHE A 558 -27.60 7.61 -20.40
CA PHE A 558 -27.56 8.31 -21.67
C PHE A 558 -26.81 9.65 -21.58
N TYR A 559 -27.07 10.47 -20.56
CA TYR A 559 -26.29 11.69 -20.34
C TYR A 559 -24.79 11.40 -20.15
N LEU A 560 -24.41 10.34 -19.43
CA LEU A 560 -23.00 10.00 -19.20
C LEU A 560 -22.30 9.45 -20.47
N VAL A 561 -23.00 8.68 -21.31
CA VAL A 561 -22.49 8.25 -22.62
C VAL A 561 -22.31 9.45 -23.55
N LEU A 562 -23.28 10.38 -23.59
CA LEU A 562 -23.17 11.63 -24.37
C LEU A 562 -22.03 12.53 -23.84
N ALA A 563 -21.80 12.56 -22.52
CA ALA A 563 -20.70 13.30 -21.91
C ALA A 563 -19.33 12.76 -22.30
N ILE A 564 -19.12 11.44 -22.24
CA ILE A 564 -17.85 10.82 -22.68
C ILE A 564 -17.70 10.96 -24.20
N GLY A 565 -18.76 10.70 -24.97
CA GLY A 565 -18.79 10.92 -26.41
C GLY A 565 -18.39 12.36 -26.78
N GLY A 566 -18.89 13.36 -26.06
CA GLY A 566 -18.52 14.77 -26.22
C GLY A 566 -17.06 15.04 -25.86
N GLN A 567 -16.60 14.53 -24.72
CA GLN A 567 -15.23 14.67 -24.21
C GLN A 567 -14.17 14.07 -25.16
N VAL A 568 -14.51 13.07 -25.97
CA VAL A 568 -13.62 12.50 -27.00
C VAL A 568 -13.85 13.05 -28.41
N SER A 569 -14.93 13.81 -28.63
CA SER A 569 -15.31 14.42 -29.90
C SER A 569 -14.75 15.84 -30.07
N GLU A 570 -15.08 16.46 -31.20
CA GLU A 570 -14.75 17.87 -31.50
C GLU A 570 -15.68 18.90 -30.84
N ILE A 571 -16.60 18.48 -29.96
CA ILE A 571 -17.59 19.35 -29.31
C ILE A 571 -16.92 20.26 -28.28
N ASN A 572 -17.55 21.41 -27.96
CA ASN A 572 -17.18 22.20 -26.80
C ASN A 572 -17.17 21.35 -25.51
N GLN A 573 -16.03 21.35 -24.81
CA GLN A 573 -15.80 20.68 -23.55
C GLN A 573 -16.83 21.09 -22.47
N ASP A 574 -17.32 22.34 -22.48
CA ASP A 574 -18.34 22.82 -21.54
C ASP A 574 -19.65 22.01 -21.66
N LEU A 575 -20.07 21.67 -22.88
CA LEU A 575 -21.28 20.89 -23.12
C LEU A 575 -21.10 19.44 -22.68
N ALA A 576 -19.90 18.88 -22.85
CA ALA A 576 -19.54 17.58 -22.31
C ALA A 576 -19.56 17.56 -20.77
N GLU A 577 -19.16 18.65 -20.09
CA GLU A 577 -19.28 18.77 -18.63
C GLU A 577 -20.73 19.02 -18.18
N GLN A 578 -21.56 19.74 -18.94
CA GLN A 578 -23.00 19.89 -18.67
C GLN A 578 -23.76 18.56 -18.74
N TYR A 579 -23.48 17.72 -19.75
CA TYR A 579 -24.02 16.36 -19.80
C TYR A 579 -23.51 15.49 -18.64
N PHE A 580 -22.23 15.59 -18.28
CA PHE A 580 -21.67 14.87 -17.12
C PHE A 580 -22.34 15.28 -15.80
N VAL A 581 -22.55 16.58 -15.57
CA VAL A 581 -23.25 17.08 -14.37
C VAL A 581 -24.68 16.56 -14.33
N SER A 582 -25.43 16.66 -15.44
CA SER A 582 -26.81 16.16 -15.56
C SER A 582 -26.91 14.67 -15.26
N GLY A 583 -26.05 13.85 -15.87
CA GLY A 583 -26.01 12.41 -15.64
C GLY A 583 -25.57 12.04 -14.22
N ARG A 584 -24.57 12.72 -13.66
CA ARG A 584 -24.12 12.49 -12.27
C ARG A 584 -25.18 12.88 -11.24
N GLN A 585 -25.99 13.91 -11.50
CA GLN A 585 -27.11 14.33 -10.64
C GLN A 585 -28.18 13.23 -10.56
N LEU A 586 -28.60 12.69 -11.71
CA LEU A 586 -29.58 11.58 -11.80
C LEU A 586 -29.04 10.25 -11.25
N ALA A 587 -27.75 9.95 -11.45
CA ALA A 587 -27.12 8.78 -10.86
C ALA A 587 -27.05 8.86 -9.32
N PHE A 588 -26.93 10.08 -8.77
CA PHE A 588 -26.88 10.28 -7.32
C PHE A 588 -28.26 10.23 -6.66
N SER A 589 -29.31 10.81 -7.27
CA SER A 589 -30.69 10.71 -6.74
C SER A 589 -31.11 9.24 -6.61
N ALA A 590 -30.99 8.49 -7.70
CA ALA A 590 -31.44 7.10 -7.78
C ALA A 590 -30.59 6.09 -7.00
N PHE A 591 -29.38 6.45 -6.55
CA PHE A 591 -28.55 5.56 -5.72
C PHE A 591 -28.99 5.49 -4.24
N THR A 592 -29.83 6.41 -3.79
CA THR A 592 -30.18 6.53 -2.36
C THR A 592 -31.06 5.40 -1.80
N GLU A 593 -31.79 4.66 -2.65
CA GLU A 593 -32.76 3.65 -2.22
C GLU A 593 -32.24 2.20 -2.41
N THR A 594 -31.96 1.78 -3.65
CA THR A 594 -31.46 0.41 -3.94
C THR A 594 -30.42 0.39 -5.08
N PRO A 595 -29.35 -0.41 -4.97
CA PRO A 595 -28.36 -0.56 -6.05
C PRO A 595 -28.89 -1.47 -7.17
N SER A 596 -28.78 -1.03 -8.42
CA SER A 596 -29.18 -1.78 -9.62
C SER A 596 -28.01 -1.99 -10.59
N ILE A 597 -28.20 -2.79 -11.64
CA ILE A 597 -27.23 -2.92 -12.74
C ILE A 597 -27.00 -1.57 -13.45
N TYR A 598 -28.05 -0.76 -13.61
CA TYR A 598 -27.97 0.58 -14.17
C TYR A 598 -27.13 1.50 -13.28
N THR A 599 -27.31 1.42 -11.96
CA THR A 599 -26.49 2.20 -11.00
C THR A 599 -25.01 1.86 -11.12
N ILE A 600 -24.66 0.58 -11.29
CA ILE A 600 -23.28 0.14 -11.52
C ILE A 600 -22.75 0.71 -12.84
N GLN A 601 -23.51 0.62 -13.93
CA GLN A 601 -23.15 1.23 -15.23
C GLN A 601 -22.91 2.74 -15.10
N SER A 602 -23.79 3.49 -14.44
CA SER A 602 -23.64 4.94 -14.24
C SER A 602 -22.38 5.30 -13.46
N TYR A 603 -22.09 4.63 -12.34
CA TYR A 603 -20.86 4.93 -11.58
C TYR A 603 -19.57 4.49 -12.32
N VAL A 604 -19.62 3.45 -13.16
CA VAL A 604 -18.50 3.11 -14.06
C VAL A 604 -18.31 4.19 -15.14
N LEU A 605 -19.38 4.68 -15.76
CA LEU A 605 -19.31 5.78 -16.74
C LEU A 605 -18.82 7.10 -16.10
N ILE A 606 -19.30 7.45 -14.90
CA ILE A 606 -18.78 8.59 -14.12
C ILE A 606 -17.27 8.44 -13.93
N SER A 607 -16.81 7.25 -13.57
CA SER A 607 -15.39 6.95 -13.38
C SER A 607 -14.58 7.06 -14.68
N MET A 608 -15.14 6.62 -15.81
CA MET A 608 -14.50 6.75 -17.12
C MET A 608 -14.42 8.23 -17.56
N TYR A 609 -15.50 9.00 -17.42
CA TYR A 609 -15.49 10.45 -17.71
C TYR A 609 -14.48 11.18 -16.82
N MET A 610 -14.41 10.85 -15.52
CA MET A 610 -13.47 11.48 -14.60
C MET A 610 -12.01 11.08 -14.91
N LEU A 611 -11.76 9.85 -15.33
CA LEU A 611 -10.44 9.41 -15.81
C LEU A 611 -10.03 10.20 -17.07
N GLY A 612 -10.91 10.30 -18.06
CA GLY A 612 -10.69 11.12 -19.26
C GLY A 612 -10.58 12.62 -18.96
N ALA A 613 -11.26 13.13 -17.95
CA ALA A 613 -11.12 14.50 -17.45
C ALA A 613 -9.84 14.72 -16.59
N CYS A 614 -8.92 13.75 -16.52
CA CYS A 614 -7.69 13.79 -15.71
C CYS A 614 -7.94 13.89 -14.18
N ARG A 615 -9.11 13.50 -13.68
CA ARG A 615 -9.53 13.49 -12.26
C ARG A 615 -9.46 12.07 -11.68
N ARG A 616 -8.25 11.48 -11.61
CA ARG A 616 -8.02 10.05 -11.30
C ARG A 616 -8.43 9.65 -9.89
N ASN A 617 -8.22 10.48 -8.86
CA ASN A 617 -8.68 10.20 -7.50
C ASN A 617 -10.21 10.16 -7.45
N GLY A 618 -10.88 11.11 -8.09
CA GLY A 618 -12.33 11.13 -8.21
C GLY A 618 -12.88 9.91 -8.97
N ALA A 619 -12.20 9.49 -10.04
CA ALA A 619 -12.53 8.26 -10.75
C ALA A 619 -12.41 7.01 -9.85
N PHE A 620 -11.31 6.87 -9.10
CA PHE A 620 -11.09 5.76 -8.18
C PHE A 620 -12.17 5.70 -7.08
N MET A 621 -12.54 6.84 -6.50
CA MET A 621 -13.59 6.91 -5.47
C MET A 621 -14.98 6.54 -6.00
N ASN A 622 -15.35 7.02 -7.20
CA ASN A 622 -16.64 6.68 -7.81
C ASN A 622 -16.70 5.21 -8.25
N LEU A 623 -15.59 4.64 -8.71
CA LEU A 623 -15.52 3.22 -9.07
C LEU A 623 -15.68 2.33 -7.83
N GLY A 624 -15.21 2.78 -6.66
CA GLY A 624 -15.48 2.13 -5.39
C GLY A 624 -16.97 2.00 -5.05
N ILE A 625 -17.80 2.97 -5.48
CA ILE A 625 -19.26 2.92 -5.32
C ILE A 625 -19.85 1.85 -6.26
N ALA A 626 -19.49 1.88 -7.55
CA ALA A 626 -19.88 0.85 -8.52
C ALA A 626 -19.51 -0.56 -8.06
N LEU A 627 -18.33 -0.71 -7.45
CA LEU A 627 -17.84 -1.98 -6.94
C LEU A 627 -18.63 -2.49 -5.74
N ARG A 628 -18.94 -1.63 -4.76
CA ARG A 628 -19.79 -2.01 -3.61
C ARG A 628 -21.21 -2.39 -4.07
N ALA A 629 -21.76 -1.68 -5.06
CA ALA A 629 -23.02 -2.05 -5.71
C ALA A 629 -22.92 -3.40 -6.46
N ALA A 630 -21.83 -3.67 -7.19
CA ALA A 630 -21.62 -4.96 -7.89
C ALA A 630 -21.46 -6.16 -6.93
N TYR A 631 -20.91 -5.94 -5.74
CA TYR A 631 -20.93 -6.92 -4.66
C TYR A 631 -22.34 -7.12 -4.11
N ALA A 632 -23.11 -6.06 -3.85
CA ALA A 632 -24.49 -6.16 -3.34
C ALA A 632 -25.48 -6.80 -4.33
N VAL A 633 -25.41 -6.47 -5.62
CA VAL A 633 -26.28 -7.01 -6.70
C VAL A 633 -25.85 -8.42 -7.15
N GLY A 634 -24.70 -8.90 -6.66
CA GLY A 634 -24.23 -10.27 -6.87
C GLY A 634 -23.63 -10.56 -8.25
N ILE A 635 -23.44 -9.56 -9.13
CA ILE A 635 -22.99 -9.78 -10.53
C ILE A 635 -21.61 -10.41 -10.67
N HIS A 636 -20.83 -10.40 -9.58
CA HIS A 636 -19.53 -11.03 -9.46
C HIS A 636 -19.59 -12.58 -9.34
N ARG A 637 -20.73 -13.14 -8.91
CA ARG A 637 -20.91 -14.58 -8.68
C ARG A 637 -21.56 -15.27 -9.87
N ARG A 638 -20.93 -16.33 -10.36
CA ARG A 638 -21.44 -17.15 -11.47
C ARG A 638 -22.78 -17.80 -11.14
N ASP A 639 -22.94 -18.32 -9.92
CA ASP A 639 -24.19 -18.97 -9.47
C ASP A 639 -25.37 -18.00 -9.46
N ALA A 640 -25.16 -16.77 -8.96
CA ALA A 640 -26.18 -15.72 -8.96
C ALA A 640 -26.57 -15.32 -10.38
N ASN A 641 -25.58 -15.15 -11.27
CA ASN A 641 -25.81 -14.84 -12.69
C ASN A 641 -26.54 -15.98 -13.44
N ALA A 642 -26.40 -17.24 -13.01
CA ALA A 642 -27.08 -18.38 -13.60
C ALA A 642 -28.58 -18.46 -13.29
N LEU A 643 -29.08 -17.68 -12.31
CA LEU A 643 -30.51 -17.57 -12.01
C LEU A 643 -31.29 -16.71 -13.02
N PHE A 644 -30.59 -15.95 -13.87
CA PHE A 644 -31.18 -15.00 -14.82
C PHE A 644 -31.20 -15.56 -16.24
N CYS A 645 -32.11 -15.04 -17.08
CA CYS A 645 -32.18 -15.41 -18.49
C CYS A 645 -30.90 -15.00 -19.25
N THR A 646 -30.62 -15.66 -20.37
CA THR A 646 -29.36 -15.48 -21.14
C THR A 646 -29.04 -14.02 -21.50
N ARG A 647 -30.06 -13.18 -21.72
CA ARG A 647 -29.92 -11.74 -22.04
C ARG A 647 -29.39 -10.95 -20.83
N GLU A 648 -30.11 -11.01 -19.70
CA GLU A 648 -29.73 -10.36 -18.43
C GLU A 648 -28.40 -10.91 -17.91
N ARG A 649 -28.18 -12.23 -18.02
CA ARG A 649 -26.91 -12.87 -17.65
C ARG A 649 -25.72 -12.31 -18.46
N ARG A 650 -25.86 -12.14 -19.77
CA ARG A 650 -24.81 -11.52 -20.61
C ARG A 650 -24.55 -10.07 -20.22
N ALA A 651 -25.59 -9.29 -19.93
CA ALA A 651 -25.44 -7.92 -19.45
C ALA A 651 -24.65 -7.85 -18.13
N ARG A 652 -24.97 -8.72 -17.16
CA ARG A 652 -24.22 -8.84 -15.88
C ARG A 652 -22.76 -9.23 -16.09
N GLU A 653 -22.49 -10.21 -16.96
CA GLU A 653 -21.13 -10.67 -17.26
C GLU A 653 -20.29 -9.58 -17.98
N ARG A 654 -20.89 -8.81 -18.92
CA ARG A 654 -20.27 -7.63 -19.56
C ARG A 654 -19.90 -6.55 -18.52
N VAL A 655 -20.88 -6.13 -17.71
CA VAL A 655 -20.68 -5.08 -16.70
C VAL A 655 -19.62 -5.48 -15.66
N TRP A 656 -19.59 -6.73 -15.21
CA TRP A 656 -18.57 -7.23 -14.28
C TRP A 656 -17.16 -7.22 -14.89
N LYS A 657 -16.99 -7.72 -16.12
CA LYS A 657 -15.72 -7.64 -16.88
C LYS A 657 -15.19 -6.20 -16.93
N SER A 658 -16.04 -5.27 -17.32
CA SER A 658 -15.66 -3.88 -17.58
C SER A 658 -15.34 -3.10 -16.31
N LEU A 659 -16.09 -3.36 -15.23
CA LEU A 659 -15.78 -2.88 -13.88
C LEU A 659 -14.41 -3.40 -13.40
N ARG A 660 -14.08 -4.68 -13.63
CA ARG A 660 -12.76 -5.24 -13.29
C ARG A 660 -11.61 -4.62 -14.09
N MET A 661 -11.79 -4.42 -15.40
CA MET A 661 -10.76 -3.79 -16.23
C MET A 661 -10.47 -2.35 -15.75
N MET A 662 -11.50 -1.60 -15.36
CA MET A 662 -11.34 -0.28 -14.74
C MET A 662 -10.66 -0.32 -13.37
N ASP A 663 -11.05 -1.25 -12.48
CA ASP A 663 -10.45 -1.40 -11.13
C ASP A 663 -8.95 -1.71 -11.23
N LEU A 664 -8.59 -2.70 -12.05
CA LEU A 664 -7.21 -3.13 -12.25
C LEU A 664 -6.37 -2.04 -12.93
N PHE A 665 -6.93 -1.28 -13.89
CA PHE A 665 -6.24 -0.16 -14.53
C PHE A 665 -5.96 1.00 -13.56
N LEU A 666 -6.96 1.44 -12.78
CA LEU A 666 -6.78 2.52 -11.81
C LEU A 666 -5.85 2.09 -10.68
N SER A 667 -6.02 0.88 -10.16
CA SER A 667 -5.16 0.30 -9.12
C SER A 667 -3.70 0.19 -9.57
N ALA A 668 -3.44 -0.37 -10.76
CA ALA A 668 -2.09 -0.46 -11.30
C ALA A 668 -1.46 0.92 -11.60
N SER A 669 -2.23 1.87 -12.16
CA SER A 669 -1.69 3.19 -12.53
C SER A 669 -1.50 4.14 -11.34
N LEU A 670 -2.26 3.98 -10.24
CA LEU A 670 -2.13 4.75 -9.00
C LEU A 670 -1.31 4.05 -7.90
N GLY A 671 -0.95 2.77 -8.07
CA GLY A 671 -0.23 2.02 -7.03
C GLY A 671 -1.10 1.64 -5.83
N ARG A 672 -2.40 1.41 -6.06
CA ARG A 672 -3.37 1.11 -5.01
C ARG A 672 -3.78 -0.37 -5.07
N PRO A 673 -4.20 -0.98 -3.94
CA PRO A 673 -4.79 -2.32 -3.95
C PRO A 673 -5.98 -2.41 -4.92
N PRO A 674 -6.04 -3.38 -5.84
CA PRO A 674 -7.28 -3.71 -6.52
C PRO A 674 -8.29 -4.23 -5.49
N ALA A 675 -9.56 -3.94 -5.74
CA ALA A 675 -10.65 -4.32 -4.83
C ALA A 675 -11.59 -5.38 -5.43
N THR A 676 -11.40 -5.74 -6.71
CA THR A 676 -11.94 -6.97 -7.32
C THR A 676 -11.02 -8.17 -7.07
N SER A 677 -11.55 -9.39 -7.18
CA SER A 677 -10.79 -10.65 -7.02
C SER A 677 -11.44 -11.80 -7.81
N ASP A 678 -10.61 -12.74 -8.31
CA ASP A 678 -11.00 -13.75 -9.31
C ASP A 678 -11.53 -15.09 -8.75
N PHE A 679 -12.35 -15.09 -7.70
CA PHE A 679 -12.76 -16.35 -7.03
C PHE A 679 -13.71 -17.25 -7.85
N ASP A 680 -14.70 -16.69 -8.54
CA ASP A 680 -15.85 -17.44 -9.11
C ASP A 680 -15.82 -17.63 -10.66
N TYR A 681 -14.82 -17.08 -11.36
CA TYR A 681 -14.76 -17.12 -12.84
C TYR A 681 -13.61 -18.03 -13.28
N ASP A 682 -13.89 -19.16 -13.93
CA ASP A 682 -12.89 -19.95 -14.70
C ASP A 682 -13.25 -19.92 -16.20
N ILE A 683 -12.23 -19.79 -17.07
CA ILE A 683 -12.38 -19.83 -18.52
C ILE A 683 -12.63 -21.27 -19.02
N ARG A 684 -12.15 -22.29 -18.31
CA ARG A 684 -12.24 -23.69 -18.75
C ARG A 684 -13.68 -24.15 -19.00
N ASP A 685 -14.61 -23.71 -18.15
CA ASP A 685 -16.02 -24.10 -18.22
C ASP A 685 -16.82 -23.49 -19.37
N GLN A 686 -16.38 -22.37 -19.98
CA GLN A 686 -17.10 -21.85 -21.16
C GLN A 686 -17.00 -22.81 -22.35
N ALA A 687 -15.88 -23.54 -22.48
CA ALA A 687 -15.73 -24.61 -23.47
C ALA A 687 -16.58 -25.86 -23.15
N THR A 688 -17.17 -25.95 -21.95
CA THR A 688 -18.02 -27.06 -21.50
C THR A 688 -19.51 -26.69 -21.49
N ILE A 689 -19.84 -25.41 -21.30
CA ILE A 689 -21.21 -24.87 -21.44
C ILE A 689 -21.56 -24.66 -22.91
N ALA A 690 -20.59 -24.30 -23.76
CA ALA A 690 -20.78 -24.19 -25.20
C ALA A 690 -20.88 -25.58 -25.85
N GLY A 691 -22.07 -26.20 -25.72
CA GLY A 691 -22.46 -27.34 -26.52
C GLY A 691 -22.25 -27.09 -28.01
N GLU A 692 -21.94 -28.16 -28.74
CA GLU A 692 -21.52 -28.12 -30.15
C GLU A 692 -22.44 -27.25 -31.02
N GLN A 693 -21.89 -26.28 -31.77
CA GLN A 693 -22.13 -26.06 -33.22
C GLN A 693 -21.69 -24.69 -33.77
N GLN A 694 -21.43 -23.66 -32.95
CA GLN A 694 -21.02 -22.33 -33.45
C GLN A 694 -19.70 -21.84 -32.83
N ARG A 695 -18.83 -21.26 -33.67
CA ARG A 695 -17.66 -20.50 -33.20
C ARG A 695 -18.16 -19.22 -32.51
N PRO A 696 -17.59 -18.80 -31.37
CA PRO A 696 -17.94 -17.51 -30.76
C PRO A 696 -17.62 -16.38 -31.72
N ASP A 697 -18.44 -15.33 -31.75
CA ASP A 697 -18.23 -14.18 -32.61
C ASP A 697 -17.03 -13.31 -32.16
N SER A 698 -16.57 -12.43 -33.06
CA SER A 698 -15.42 -11.53 -32.89
C SER A 698 -15.49 -10.67 -31.63
N GLU A 699 -16.69 -10.17 -31.26
CA GLU A 699 -16.91 -9.44 -29.98
C GLU A 699 -16.64 -10.36 -28.78
N ALA A 700 -17.23 -11.55 -28.75
CA ALA A 700 -17.05 -12.51 -27.67
C ALA A 700 -15.58 -12.98 -27.56
N GLN A 701 -14.91 -13.15 -28.70
CA GLN A 701 -13.49 -13.47 -28.78
C GLN A 701 -12.61 -12.33 -28.21
N LEU A 702 -12.90 -11.06 -28.52
CA LEU A 702 -12.24 -9.90 -27.88
C LEU A 702 -12.52 -9.85 -26.38
N SER A 703 -13.76 -10.12 -25.97
CA SER A 703 -14.21 -10.08 -24.58
C SER A 703 -13.45 -11.09 -23.71
N LEU A 704 -13.25 -12.31 -24.20
CA LEU A 704 -12.41 -13.34 -23.56
C LEU A 704 -10.94 -12.92 -23.44
N CYS A 705 -10.39 -12.24 -24.44
CA CYS A 705 -9.01 -11.73 -24.38
C CYS A 705 -8.84 -10.72 -23.25
N VAL A 706 -9.80 -9.80 -23.06
CA VAL A 706 -9.78 -8.79 -21.99
C VAL A 706 -9.95 -9.45 -20.61
N VAL A 707 -10.88 -10.40 -20.44
CA VAL A 707 -11.03 -11.16 -19.18
C VAL A 707 -9.73 -11.88 -18.79
N ALA A 708 -9.04 -12.49 -19.77
CA ALA A 708 -7.77 -13.16 -19.53
C ALA A 708 -6.62 -12.18 -19.19
N LEU A 709 -6.62 -10.94 -19.73
CA LEU A 709 -5.70 -9.88 -19.29
C LEU A 709 -6.00 -9.41 -17.86
N CYS A 710 -7.28 -9.29 -17.46
CA CYS A 710 -7.65 -8.92 -16.10
C CYS A 710 -7.00 -9.85 -15.05
N ARG A 711 -7.00 -11.16 -15.29
CA ARG A 711 -6.32 -12.13 -14.40
C ARG A 711 -4.81 -11.92 -14.30
N ILE A 712 -4.17 -11.53 -15.41
CA ILE A 712 -2.74 -11.28 -15.45
C ILE A 712 -2.42 -10.02 -14.62
N PHE A 713 -3.19 -8.93 -14.78
CA PHE A 713 -3.05 -7.73 -13.95
C PHE A 713 -3.29 -8.01 -12.45
N ASP A 714 -4.37 -8.72 -12.13
CA ASP A 714 -4.73 -9.10 -10.75
C ASP A 714 -3.57 -9.84 -10.05
N ARG A 715 -3.02 -10.88 -10.70
CA ARG A 715 -1.86 -11.62 -10.18
C ARG A 715 -0.58 -10.78 -10.10
N ILE A 716 -0.34 -9.84 -11.01
CA ILE A 716 0.83 -8.94 -10.90
C ILE A 716 0.67 -8.01 -9.67
N LEU A 717 -0.51 -7.44 -9.45
CA LEU A 717 -0.75 -6.55 -8.32
C LEU A 717 -0.66 -7.31 -6.98
N THR A 718 -1.24 -8.52 -6.91
CA THR A 718 -1.34 -9.30 -5.67
C THR A 718 -0.12 -10.18 -5.35
N GLU A 719 0.59 -10.74 -6.35
CA GLU A 719 1.77 -11.58 -6.12
C GLU A 719 3.10 -10.82 -6.20
N VAL A 720 3.17 -9.66 -6.86
CA VAL A 720 4.39 -8.83 -6.94
C VAL A 720 4.28 -7.59 -6.07
N TYR A 721 3.34 -6.68 -6.37
CA TYR A 721 3.37 -5.34 -5.75
C TYR A 721 2.91 -5.34 -4.29
N MET A 722 1.82 -6.04 -3.95
CA MET A 722 1.41 -6.25 -2.55
C MET A 722 2.46 -7.00 -1.70
N ARG A 723 3.37 -7.76 -2.32
CA ARG A 723 4.44 -8.50 -1.62
C ARG A 723 5.78 -7.77 -1.59
N GLN A 724 5.91 -6.64 -2.31
CA GLN A 724 7.13 -5.84 -2.50
C GLN A 724 8.39 -6.61 -2.96
N VAL A 725 8.26 -7.87 -3.40
CA VAL A 725 9.37 -8.72 -3.88
C VAL A 725 8.85 -9.62 -4.99
N VAL A 726 9.61 -9.76 -6.08
CA VAL A 726 9.31 -10.74 -7.15
C VAL A 726 10.44 -11.78 -7.25
N SER A 727 10.06 -13.05 -7.19
CA SER A 727 10.98 -14.16 -7.51
C SER A 727 10.87 -14.53 -8.99
N ILE A 728 11.97 -15.06 -9.56
CA ILE A 728 11.97 -15.67 -10.90
C ILE A 728 10.82 -16.67 -11.07
N ASN A 729 10.52 -17.49 -10.05
CA ASN A 729 9.44 -18.50 -10.14
C ASN A 729 8.03 -17.87 -10.23
N VAL A 730 7.76 -16.79 -9.49
CA VAL A 730 6.50 -16.03 -9.61
C VAL A 730 6.41 -15.39 -10.99
N ALA A 731 7.49 -14.74 -11.44
CA ALA A 731 7.56 -14.13 -12.76
C ALA A 731 7.32 -15.14 -13.90
N GLU A 732 7.97 -16.30 -13.86
CA GLU A 732 7.75 -17.38 -14.84
C GLU A 732 6.32 -17.92 -14.81
N THR A 733 5.71 -18.04 -13.63
CA THR A 733 4.31 -18.49 -13.48
C THR A 733 3.32 -17.48 -14.08
N ILE A 734 3.62 -16.17 -14.03
CA ILE A 734 2.81 -15.13 -14.67
C ILE A 734 3.14 -15.03 -16.19
N SER A 735 4.40 -15.15 -16.60
CA SER A 735 4.79 -15.23 -18.02
C SER A 735 4.23 -16.48 -18.72
N ASN A 736 4.02 -17.58 -18.00
CA ASN A 736 3.32 -18.76 -18.53
C ASN A 736 1.86 -18.44 -18.90
N GLN A 737 1.19 -17.56 -18.16
CA GLN A 737 -0.16 -17.09 -18.50
C GLN A 737 -0.15 -16.12 -19.69
N HIS A 738 0.85 -15.24 -19.81
CA HIS A 738 1.05 -14.45 -21.04
C HIS A 738 1.25 -15.35 -22.26
N ARG A 739 2.07 -16.41 -22.14
CA ARG A 739 2.27 -17.40 -23.22
C ARG A 739 0.99 -18.19 -23.55
N ALA A 740 0.14 -18.48 -22.56
CA ALA A 740 -1.17 -19.10 -22.79
C ALA A 740 -2.15 -18.13 -23.46
N TRP A 741 -2.13 -16.85 -23.09
CA TRP A 741 -2.93 -15.78 -23.71
C TRP A 741 -2.61 -15.63 -25.19
N VAL A 742 -1.33 -15.52 -25.56
CA VAL A 742 -0.89 -15.42 -26.97
C VAL A 742 -1.30 -16.67 -27.78
N ARG A 743 -1.22 -17.87 -27.19
CA ARG A 743 -1.67 -19.12 -27.85
C ARG A 743 -3.18 -19.19 -28.09
N ASN A 744 -3.96 -18.45 -27.31
CA ASN A 744 -5.42 -18.40 -27.39
C ASN A 744 -5.92 -17.14 -28.12
N LEU A 745 -5.03 -16.38 -28.78
CA LEU A 745 -5.42 -15.18 -29.51
C LEU A 745 -6.35 -15.49 -30.70
N PRO A 746 -7.39 -14.67 -30.92
CA PRO A 746 -8.22 -14.70 -32.11
C PRO A 746 -7.39 -14.57 -33.39
N THR A 747 -7.78 -15.27 -34.46
CA THR A 747 -7.02 -15.29 -35.72
C THR A 747 -6.86 -13.90 -36.34
N PHE A 748 -7.85 -13.02 -36.19
CA PHE A 748 -7.79 -11.63 -36.66
C PHE A 748 -6.86 -10.73 -35.83
N LEU A 749 -6.54 -11.10 -34.58
CA LEU A 749 -5.52 -10.42 -33.78
C LEU A 749 -4.13 -11.05 -33.94
N SER A 750 -4.03 -12.36 -34.08
CA SER A 750 -2.74 -13.08 -34.06
C SER A 750 -1.72 -12.56 -35.07
N GLY A 751 -2.18 -12.12 -36.25
CA GLY A 751 -1.33 -11.52 -37.29
C GLY A 751 -0.96 -10.04 -37.08
N GLN A 752 -1.53 -9.37 -36.07
CA GLN A 752 -1.36 -7.93 -35.79
C GLN A 752 -0.47 -7.64 -34.57
N THR A 753 0.16 -8.67 -34.00
CA THR A 753 0.94 -8.59 -32.75
C THR A 753 2.16 -7.65 -32.83
N GLU A 754 2.70 -7.38 -34.03
CA GLU A 754 3.89 -6.54 -34.24
C GLU A 754 3.61 -5.19 -34.91
N ARG A 755 2.57 -5.11 -35.75
CA ARG A 755 2.09 -3.94 -36.52
C ARG A 755 0.61 -4.13 -36.82
N LEU A 756 -0.15 -3.04 -36.93
CA LEU A 756 -1.59 -3.11 -37.19
C LEU A 756 -1.86 -3.10 -38.70
N SER A 757 -2.66 -4.05 -39.19
CA SER A 757 -2.89 -4.28 -40.63
C SER A 757 -4.32 -3.99 -41.10
N SER A 758 -5.21 -3.62 -40.17
CA SER A 758 -6.57 -3.14 -40.48
C SER A 758 -6.55 -1.85 -41.31
N LYS A 759 -7.54 -1.67 -42.20
CA LYS A 759 -7.88 -0.36 -42.78
C LYS A 759 -8.99 0.37 -42.02
N ASN A 760 -9.74 -0.33 -41.17
CA ASN A 760 -10.76 0.27 -40.30
C ASN A 760 -10.10 0.78 -39.00
N LEU A 761 -10.33 2.05 -38.67
CA LEU A 761 -9.87 2.70 -37.44
C LEU A 761 -10.42 1.99 -36.19
N GLU A 762 -11.69 1.62 -36.18
CA GLU A 762 -12.34 0.96 -35.04
C GLU A 762 -11.66 -0.38 -34.69
N SER A 763 -11.50 -1.26 -35.68
CA SER A 763 -10.82 -2.54 -35.51
C SER A 763 -9.33 -2.37 -35.17
N MET A 764 -8.69 -1.31 -35.67
CA MET A 764 -7.30 -0.97 -35.34
C MET A 764 -7.16 -0.50 -33.89
N LEU A 765 -8.04 0.41 -33.44
CA LEU A 765 -8.03 0.98 -32.10
C LEU A 765 -8.42 -0.06 -31.04
N ALA A 766 -9.37 -0.95 -31.35
CA ALA A 766 -9.69 -2.09 -30.50
C ALA A 766 -8.51 -3.05 -30.32
N ALA A 767 -7.78 -3.37 -31.41
CA ALA A 767 -6.56 -4.17 -31.33
C ALA A 767 -5.45 -3.45 -30.54
N ALA A 768 -5.27 -2.15 -30.76
CA ALA A 768 -4.29 -1.34 -30.04
C ALA A 768 -4.58 -1.27 -28.53
N HIS A 769 -5.84 -1.13 -28.11
CA HIS A 769 -6.23 -1.20 -26.70
C HIS A 769 -5.85 -2.54 -26.06
N VAL A 770 -6.14 -3.66 -26.73
CA VAL A 770 -5.82 -5.01 -26.23
C VAL A 770 -4.30 -5.25 -26.17
N PHE A 771 -3.56 -4.89 -27.23
CA PHE A 771 -2.10 -5.05 -27.25
C PHE A 771 -1.38 -4.08 -26.32
N GLY A 772 -1.87 -2.84 -26.17
CA GLY A 772 -1.33 -1.87 -25.21
C GLY A 772 -1.47 -2.37 -23.76
N ALA A 773 -2.65 -2.88 -23.40
CA ALA A 773 -2.87 -3.51 -22.10
C ALA A 773 -1.98 -4.75 -21.90
N TYR A 774 -1.83 -5.61 -22.92
CA TYR A 774 -0.93 -6.77 -22.89
C TYR A 774 0.55 -6.36 -22.67
N TYR A 775 1.11 -5.47 -23.49
CA TYR A 775 2.51 -5.03 -23.35
C TYR A 775 2.74 -4.26 -22.05
N TRP A 776 1.77 -3.45 -21.59
CA TRP A 776 1.84 -2.81 -20.28
C TRP A 776 1.82 -3.82 -19.13
N SER A 777 1.06 -4.93 -19.23
CA SER A 777 1.11 -6.00 -18.22
C SER A 777 2.48 -6.69 -18.15
N ILE A 778 3.17 -6.89 -19.28
CA ILE A 778 4.55 -7.39 -19.27
C ILE A 778 5.48 -6.37 -18.61
N ILE A 779 5.42 -5.08 -19.00
CA ILE A 779 6.24 -4.02 -18.40
C ILE A 779 6.01 -3.94 -16.88
N LEU A 780 4.75 -4.03 -16.43
CA LEU A 780 4.40 -4.00 -15.01
C LEU A 780 4.99 -5.19 -14.25
N LEU A 781 5.04 -6.39 -14.86
CA LEU A 781 5.69 -7.57 -14.28
C LEU A 781 7.22 -7.47 -14.27
N THR A 782 7.84 -7.01 -15.36
CA THR A 782 9.29 -7.13 -15.57
C THR A 782 10.10 -5.92 -15.14
N ARG A 783 9.48 -4.74 -14.97
CA ARG A 783 10.18 -3.51 -14.59
C ARG A 783 10.99 -3.57 -13.28
N PRO A 784 10.69 -4.40 -12.25
CA PRO A 784 11.56 -4.53 -11.08
C PRO A 784 12.93 -5.13 -11.45
N PHE A 785 12.95 -6.19 -12.28
CA PHE A 785 14.18 -6.80 -12.78
C PHE A 785 14.99 -5.84 -13.67
N PHE A 786 14.29 -5.05 -14.49
CA PHE A 786 14.88 -4.00 -15.32
C PHE A 786 15.54 -2.89 -14.48
N ILE A 787 14.80 -2.27 -13.53
CA ILE A 787 15.35 -1.22 -12.65
C ILE A 787 16.53 -1.75 -11.83
N PHE A 788 16.44 -2.98 -11.32
CA PHE A 788 17.54 -3.63 -10.61
C PHE A 788 18.81 -3.75 -11.49
N ARG A 789 18.69 -4.29 -12.71
CA ARG A 789 19.82 -4.45 -13.65
C ARG A 789 20.39 -3.11 -14.11
N VAL A 790 19.57 -2.12 -14.43
CA VAL A 790 20.05 -0.77 -14.84
C VAL A 790 20.78 -0.09 -13.66
N SER A 791 20.25 -0.20 -12.43
CA SER A 791 20.89 0.37 -11.24
C SER A 791 22.22 -0.31 -10.90
N GLN A 792 22.34 -1.62 -11.07
CA GLN A 792 23.62 -2.33 -10.96
C GLN A 792 24.62 -1.86 -12.03
N TYR A 793 24.18 -1.70 -13.29
CA TYR A 793 25.05 -1.28 -14.38
C TYR A 793 25.63 0.13 -14.18
N VAL A 794 24.78 1.09 -13.83
CA VAL A 794 25.22 2.48 -13.57
C VAL A 794 26.22 2.56 -12.41
N ARG A 795 26.05 1.74 -11.36
CA ARG A 795 27.01 1.65 -10.25
C ARG A 795 28.32 1.01 -10.69
N SER A 796 28.30 -0.09 -11.43
CA SER A 796 29.53 -0.81 -11.83
C SER A 796 30.39 -0.04 -12.85
N ASN A 797 29.78 0.80 -13.70
CA ASN A 797 30.51 1.62 -14.68
C ASN A 797 31.24 2.83 -14.02
N GLY A 798 31.01 3.07 -12.71
CA GLY A 798 31.62 4.15 -11.93
C GLY A 798 32.94 3.81 -11.23
N ASP A 799 33.25 2.53 -11.02
CA ASP A 799 34.46 2.09 -10.30
C ASP A 799 35.24 1.02 -11.11
N PRO A 800 36.42 1.34 -11.66
CA PRO A 800 37.19 0.42 -12.50
C PRO A 800 37.92 -0.69 -11.72
N GLY A 801 37.76 -0.79 -10.40
CA GLY A 801 38.57 -1.66 -9.53
C GLY A 801 38.13 -3.12 -9.40
N ILE A 802 36.89 -3.49 -9.75
CA ILE A 802 36.31 -4.80 -9.38
C ILE A 802 36.14 -5.71 -10.60
N SER A 803 37.00 -6.74 -10.70
CA SER A 803 36.84 -7.84 -11.67
C SER A 803 35.73 -8.80 -11.23
N SER A 804 34.82 -9.14 -12.14
CA SER A 804 33.63 -9.92 -11.83
C SER A 804 33.91 -11.43 -11.69
N THR A 805 33.70 -11.95 -10.47
CA THR A 805 33.35 -13.36 -10.27
C THR A 805 31.94 -13.66 -10.81
N ASP A 806 31.64 -14.92 -11.12
CA ASP A 806 30.82 -15.27 -12.29
C ASP A 806 29.53 -16.09 -11.97
N PRO A 807 28.34 -15.47 -11.87
CA PRO A 807 27.08 -16.15 -11.52
C PRO A 807 26.15 -16.37 -12.74
N ARG A 808 26.65 -17.04 -13.80
CA ARG A 808 26.00 -17.05 -15.14
C ARG A 808 24.53 -17.50 -15.19
N ALA A 809 24.06 -18.36 -14.29
CA ALA A 809 22.74 -19.00 -14.40
C ALA A 809 21.56 -18.12 -13.95
N SER A 810 21.63 -17.49 -12.76
CA SER A 810 20.55 -16.61 -12.26
C SER A 810 20.55 -15.26 -12.99
N ALA A 811 21.75 -14.70 -13.22
CA ALA A 811 21.94 -13.48 -14.00
C ALA A 811 21.30 -13.58 -15.39
N SER A 812 21.36 -14.74 -16.05
CA SER A 812 20.74 -14.96 -17.37
C SER A 812 19.21 -14.81 -17.36
N ARG A 813 18.49 -15.26 -16.33
CA ARG A 813 17.02 -15.09 -16.28
C ARG A 813 16.60 -13.69 -15.86
N ILE A 814 17.33 -13.05 -14.93
CA ILE A 814 17.12 -11.63 -14.59
C ILE A 814 17.38 -10.75 -15.81
N ALA A 815 18.42 -11.05 -16.58
CA ALA A 815 18.71 -10.39 -17.84
C ALA A 815 17.54 -10.53 -18.83
N LEU A 816 17.06 -11.76 -19.06
CA LEU A 816 15.94 -12.03 -19.97
C LEU A 816 14.64 -11.29 -19.58
N PHE A 817 14.33 -11.16 -18.29
CA PHE A 817 13.18 -10.35 -17.86
C PHE A 817 13.39 -8.84 -18.09
N SER A 818 14.60 -8.33 -17.83
CA SER A 818 14.97 -6.95 -18.17
C SER A 818 14.85 -6.68 -19.68
N ASP A 819 15.36 -7.59 -20.52
CA ASP A 819 15.29 -7.49 -21.97
C ASP A 819 13.82 -7.52 -22.45
N ALA A 820 13.00 -8.41 -21.88
CA ALA A 820 11.56 -8.48 -22.16
C ALA A 820 10.80 -7.19 -21.78
N CYS A 821 11.28 -6.41 -20.81
CA CYS A 821 10.74 -5.08 -20.50
C CYS A 821 10.95 -4.11 -21.68
N VAL A 822 12.19 -4.01 -22.16
CA VAL A 822 12.57 -3.09 -23.26
C VAL A 822 11.93 -3.52 -24.59
N TYR A 823 11.92 -4.82 -24.91
CA TYR A 823 11.23 -5.34 -26.09
C TYR A 823 9.71 -5.05 -26.04
N SER A 824 9.06 -5.21 -24.89
CA SER A 824 7.61 -4.94 -24.76
C SER A 824 7.29 -3.46 -24.95
N ALA A 825 8.14 -2.55 -24.46
CA ALA A 825 8.02 -1.11 -24.70
C ALA A 825 8.15 -0.78 -26.20
N LEU A 826 9.17 -1.31 -26.89
CA LEU A 826 9.34 -1.12 -28.34
C LEU A 826 8.14 -1.67 -29.14
N ARG A 827 7.59 -2.84 -28.77
CA ARG A 827 6.41 -3.40 -29.44
C ARG A 827 5.14 -2.58 -29.19
N CYS A 828 4.91 -2.13 -27.95
CA CYS A 828 3.80 -1.22 -27.65
C CYS A 828 3.85 0.07 -28.48
N LEU A 829 5.06 0.62 -28.68
CA LEU A 829 5.26 1.86 -29.44
C LEU A 829 5.12 1.68 -30.95
N ASN A 830 5.47 0.52 -31.51
CA ASN A 830 5.17 0.18 -32.90
C ASN A 830 3.65 0.07 -33.16
N ILE A 831 2.88 -0.48 -32.21
CA ILE A 831 1.42 -0.63 -32.34
C ILE A 831 0.69 0.73 -32.38
N VAL A 832 1.14 1.74 -31.62
CA VAL A 832 0.52 3.08 -31.62
C VAL A 832 1.03 4.02 -32.73
N ASP A 833 2.19 3.74 -33.33
CA ASP A 833 2.67 4.50 -34.49
C ASP A 833 1.75 4.31 -35.72
N ASP A 834 1.18 3.11 -35.89
CA ASP A 834 0.20 2.83 -36.94
C ASP A 834 -1.14 3.59 -36.72
N LEU A 835 -1.57 3.81 -35.47
CA LEU A 835 -2.70 4.70 -35.15
C LEU A 835 -2.40 6.16 -35.52
N SER A 836 -1.14 6.60 -35.41
CA SER A 836 -0.72 7.99 -35.63
C SER A 836 -0.80 8.45 -37.10
N ARG A 837 -1.48 7.68 -37.96
CA ARG A 837 -1.81 7.97 -39.35
C ARG A 837 -3.25 8.48 -39.52
N PHE A 838 -4.09 8.38 -38.49
CA PHE A 838 -5.52 8.71 -38.54
C PHE A 838 -5.81 10.04 -37.84
N GLU A 839 -6.27 11.03 -38.59
CA GLU A 839 -6.67 12.34 -38.07
C GLU A 839 -7.95 12.25 -37.19
N ALA A 840 -8.85 11.32 -37.51
CA ALA A 840 -10.11 11.09 -36.81
C ALA A 840 -9.99 10.27 -35.50
N LEU A 841 -8.85 10.34 -34.81
CA LEU A 841 -8.66 9.68 -33.51
C LEU A 841 -9.53 10.35 -32.42
N PRO A 842 -10.15 9.57 -31.51
CA PRO A 842 -10.84 10.15 -30.35
C PRO A 842 -9.86 10.97 -29.49
N ARG A 843 -10.24 12.21 -29.15
CA ARG A 843 -9.33 13.21 -28.53
C ARG A 843 -8.82 12.86 -27.12
N ARG A 844 -9.31 11.78 -26.51
CA ARG A 844 -8.92 11.28 -25.18
C ARG A 844 -8.86 9.75 -25.19
N LEU A 845 -7.68 9.16 -24.92
CA LEU A 845 -7.46 7.70 -24.89
C LEU A 845 -6.60 7.29 -23.68
N PRO A 846 -7.11 7.40 -22.44
CA PRO A 846 -6.31 7.30 -21.21
C PRO A 846 -5.57 5.98 -21.04
N PHE A 847 -6.14 4.86 -21.53
CA PHE A 847 -5.50 3.54 -21.51
C PHE A 847 -4.22 3.50 -22.36
N LEU A 848 -4.27 4.04 -23.59
CA LEU A 848 -3.13 4.09 -24.50
C LEU A 848 -2.11 5.14 -24.06
N ILE A 849 -2.56 6.33 -23.65
CA ILE A 849 -1.68 7.41 -23.12
C ILE A 849 -0.83 6.88 -21.95
N ASN A 850 -1.42 6.12 -21.01
CA ASN A 850 -0.67 5.51 -19.91
C ASN A 850 0.29 4.39 -20.38
N SER A 851 -0.10 3.58 -21.37
CA SER A 851 0.72 2.49 -21.91
C SER A 851 1.95 3.02 -22.67
N VAL A 852 1.76 4.07 -23.47
CA VAL A 852 2.82 4.78 -24.20
C VAL A 852 3.77 5.49 -23.24
N PHE A 853 3.26 6.17 -22.21
CA PHE A 853 4.09 6.81 -21.19
C PHE A 853 4.98 5.81 -20.44
N ASN A 854 4.43 4.68 -19.97
CA ASN A 854 5.24 3.64 -19.33
C ASN A 854 6.30 3.08 -20.28
N SER A 855 5.97 2.89 -21.56
CA SER A 855 6.90 2.40 -22.58
C SER A 855 8.06 3.38 -22.83
N ALA A 856 7.78 4.67 -22.98
CA ALA A 856 8.80 5.70 -23.17
C ALA A 856 9.76 5.82 -21.97
N VAL A 857 9.24 5.71 -20.74
CA VAL A 857 10.05 5.72 -19.51
C VAL A 857 10.96 4.48 -19.43
N VAL A 858 10.52 3.30 -19.91
CA VAL A 858 11.41 2.13 -20.08
C VAL A 858 12.52 2.42 -21.10
N LEU A 859 12.19 2.96 -22.29
CA LEU A 859 13.20 3.20 -23.33
C LEU A 859 14.26 4.22 -22.89
N GLY A 860 13.84 5.35 -22.34
CA GLY A 860 14.76 6.38 -21.84
C GLY A 860 15.67 5.87 -20.71
N ALA A 861 15.18 4.98 -19.85
CA ALA A 861 16.00 4.31 -18.85
C ALA A 861 16.97 3.27 -19.45
N ALA A 862 16.63 2.64 -20.57
CA ALA A 862 17.43 1.57 -21.17
C ALA A 862 18.76 2.05 -21.78
N PHE A 863 18.85 3.33 -22.21
CA PHE A 863 20.12 3.96 -22.61
C PHE A 863 21.18 3.92 -21.49
N PHE A 864 20.78 4.04 -20.23
CA PHE A 864 21.69 4.02 -19.07
C PHE A 864 22.27 2.62 -18.79
N ALA A 865 21.77 1.57 -19.47
CA ALA A 865 22.35 0.22 -19.50
C ALA A 865 22.80 -0.21 -20.91
N GLU A 866 23.09 0.76 -21.79
CA GLU A 866 23.70 0.58 -23.12
C GLU A 866 22.92 -0.31 -24.11
N TYR A 867 21.59 -0.44 -23.91
CA TYR A 867 20.70 -1.13 -24.85
C TYR A 867 20.61 -0.45 -26.23
N ASP A 868 21.00 0.83 -26.34
CA ASP A 868 21.04 1.57 -27.61
C ASP A 868 22.07 1.03 -28.61
N ASN A 869 23.08 0.29 -28.13
CA ASN A 869 24.01 -0.45 -28.99
C ASN A 869 23.36 -1.67 -29.69
N LEU A 870 22.17 -2.10 -29.24
CA LEU A 870 21.52 -3.36 -29.66
C LEU A 870 20.10 -3.16 -30.21
N LEU A 871 19.42 -2.06 -29.85
CA LEU A 871 18.01 -1.82 -30.12
C LEU A 871 17.76 -0.37 -30.59
N PRO A 872 16.76 -0.14 -31.47
CA PRO A 872 16.42 1.19 -31.96
C PRO A 872 15.61 1.99 -30.92
N LEU A 873 16.24 2.34 -29.80
CA LEU A 873 15.58 3.04 -28.70
C LEU A 873 15.11 4.45 -29.11
N GLU A 874 15.91 5.17 -29.90
CA GLU A 874 15.60 6.54 -30.35
C GLU A 874 14.35 6.58 -31.25
N GLU A 875 14.23 5.64 -32.19
CA GLU A 875 13.03 5.46 -33.04
C GLU A 875 11.78 5.17 -32.19
N GLY A 876 11.94 4.48 -31.05
CA GLY A 876 10.86 4.27 -30.08
C GLY A 876 10.49 5.54 -29.31
N MET A 877 11.48 6.34 -28.90
CA MET A 877 11.25 7.64 -28.26
C MET A 877 10.51 8.60 -29.21
N ASP A 878 10.93 8.68 -30.48
CA ASP A 878 10.25 9.47 -31.52
C ASP A 878 8.77 9.08 -31.69
N LYS A 879 8.47 7.78 -31.75
CA LYS A 879 7.07 7.29 -31.81
C LYS A 879 6.26 7.68 -30.58
N SER A 880 6.87 7.67 -29.40
CA SER A 880 6.21 8.06 -28.16
C SER A 880 5.88 9.55 -28.11
N GLU A 881 6.81 10.41 -28.54
CA GLU A 881 6.59 11.85 -28.64
C GLU A 881 5.57 12.19 -29.73
N LYS A 882 5.67 11.56 -30.91
CA LYS A 882 4.72 11.69 -32.01
C LYS A 882 3.29 11.36 -31.57
N PHE A 883 3.08 10.18 -30.97
CA PHE A 883 1.75 9.76 -30.55
C PHE A 883 1.17 10.67 -29.46
N LEU A 884 1.94 10.98 -28.40
CA LEU A 884 1.47 11.87 -27.34
C LEU A 884 1.23 13.29 -27.84
N GLY A 885 2.01 13.76 -28.81
CA GLY A 885 1.87 15.04 -29.50
C GLY A 885 0.46 15.31 -30.04
N LEU A 886 -0.20 14.27 -30.58
CA LEU A 886 -1.58 14.34 -31.10
C LEU A 886 -2.60 14.74 -30.01
N PHE A 887 -2.32 14.43 -28.74
CA PHE A 887 -3.23 14.68 -27.62
C PHE A 887 -2.85 15.92 -26.81
N VAL A 888 -1.67 16.54 -27.02
CA VAL A 888 -1.21 17.72 -26.27
C VAL A 888 -2.24 18.87 -26.24
N PRO A 889 -2.95 19.23 -27.33
CA PRO A 889 -3.93 20.31 -27.32
C PRO A 889 -5.24 19.97 -26.59
N HIS A 890 -5.43 18.72 -26.17
CA HIS A 890 -6.72 18.21 -25.69
C HIS A 890 -6.64 17.55 -24.31
N ASP A 891 -5.54 16.88 -23.98
CA ASP A 891 -5.37 16.06 -22.78
C ASP A 891 -4.21 16.55 -21.88
N PRO A 892 -4.51 17.04 -20.65
CA PRO A 892 -3.49 17.46 -19.69
C PRO A 892 -2.51 16.37 -19.27
N HIS A 893 -2.91 15.08 -19.20
CA HIS A 893 -1.99 13.99 -18.88
C HIS A 893 -1.06 13.69 -20.05
N ALA A 894 -1.55 13.65 -21.29
CA ALA A 894 -0.69 13.50 -22.46
C ALA A 894 0.28 14.68 -22.61
N CYS A 895 -0.21 15.92 -22.43
CA CYS A 895 0.63 17.12 -22.40
C CYS A 895 1.73 17.01 -21.33
N ARG A 896 1.38 16.64 -20.09
CA ARG A 896 2.36 16.47 -19.01
C ARG A 896 3.36 15.34 -19.29
N PHE A 897 2.90 14.21 -19.82
CA PHE A 897 3.75 13.07 -20.17
C PHE A 897 4.70 13.37 -21.33
N TYR A 898 4.24 14.10 -22.35
CA TYR A 898 5.06 14.58 -23.47
C TYR A 898 6.24 15.45 -22.98
N HIS A 899 5.99 16.40 -22.08
CA HIS A 899 7.06 17.21 -21.48
C HIS A 899 8.04 16.38 -20.64
N ILE A 900 7.56 15.43 -19.84
CA ILE A 900 8.42 14.52 -19.06
C ILE A 900 9.33 13.70 -19.98
N ILE A 901 8.81 13.20 -21.11
CA ILE A 901 9.57 12.43 -22.09
C ILE A 901 10.62 13.30 -22.81
N LYS A 902 10.29 14.56 -23.15
CA LYS A 902 11.26 15.52 -23.68
C LYS A 902 12.42 15.78 -22.72
N TYR A 903 12.14 16.02 -21.43
CA TYR A 903 13.19 16.18 -20.43
C TYR A 903 14.04 14.89 -20.28
N LEU A 904 13.42 13.71 -20.34
CA LEU A 904 14.11 12.42 -20.32
C LEU A 904 15.03 12.26 -21.54
N ARG A 905 14.58 12.63 -22.75
CA ARG A 905 15.38 12.60 -23.97
C ARG A 905 16.56 13.57 -23.92
N GLY A 906 16.37 14.76 -23.35
CA GLY A 906 17.46 15.70 -23.07
C GLY A 906 18.51 15.11 -22.12
N ALA A 907 18.09 14.43 -21.06
CA ALA A 907 18.97 13.74 -20.12
C ALA A 907 19.71 12.53 -20.77
N VAL A 908 19.03 11.77 -21.63
CA VAL A 908 19.64 10.69 -22.43
C VAL A 908 20.69 11.24 -23.39
N ALA A 909 20.39 12.32 -24.12
CA ALA A 909 21.33 12.95 -25.04
C ALA A 909 22.58 13.48 -24.32
N GLU A 910 22.42 14.04 -23.11
CA GLU A 910 23.53 14.41 -22.23
C GLU A 910 24.38 13.20 -21.82
N TYR A 911 23.74 12.13 -21.36
CA TYR A 911 24.43 10.89 -20.95
C TYR A 911 25.22 10.25 -22.11
N VAL A 912 24.58 10.07 -23.28
CA VAL A 912 25.24 9.49 -24.47
C VAL A 912 26.40 10.37 -24.92
N ARG A 913 26.26 11.70 -24.89
CA ARG A 913 27.37 12.62 -25.25
C ARG A 913 28.54 12.52 -24.27
N ARG A 914 28.28 12.35 -22.96
CA ARG A 914 29.34 12.09 -21.96
C ARG A 914 29.99 10.72 -22.16
N ARG A 915 29.20 9.65 -22.33
CA ARG A 915 29.69 8.27 -22.57
C ARG A 915 30.61 8.23 -23.80
N ASN A 916 30.16 8.79 -24.91
CA ASN A 916 30.91 8.82 -26.16
C ASN A 916 32.18 9.68 -26.05
N ARG A 917 32.16 10.80 -25.31
CA ARG A 917 33.36 11.61 -25.04
C ARG A 917 34.41 10.82 -24.24
N HIS A 918 34.04 10.17 -23.14
CA HIS A 918 34.98 9.35 -22.36
C HIS A 918 35.56 8.19 -23.19
N TRP A 919 34.76 7.58 -24.07
CA TRP A 919 35.24 6.57 -25.01
C TRP A 919 36.26 7.13 -26.00
N MET A 920 36.00 8.32 -26.57
CA MET A 920 36.94 9.00 -27.46
C MET A 920 38.23 9.39 -26.74
N GLU A 921 38.17 9.91 -25.51
CA GLU A 921 39.37 10.23 -24.71
C GLU A 921 40.20 8.99 -24.36
N ARG A 922 39.55 7.87 -24.02
CA ARG A 922 40.22 6.57 -23.79
C ARG A 922 40.91 6.07 -25.06
N ARG A 923 40.24 6.15 -26.21
CA ARG A 923 40.80 5.70 -27.50
C ARG A 923 41.85 6.66 -28.06
N SER A 924 41.71 7.97 -27.90
CA SER A 924 42.75 8.94 -28.28
C SER A 924 44.06 8.59 -27.59
N LYS A 925 44.05 8.33 -26.28
CA LYS A 925 45.25 7.90 -25.53
C LYS A 925 45.87 6.59 -26.07
N GLN A 926 45.09 5.69 -26.65
CA GLN A 926 45.58 4.45 -27.29
C GLN A 926 46.10 4.68 -28.72
N VAL A 927 45.49 5.63 -29.46
CA VAL A 927 45.91 6.04 -30.81
C VAL A 927 47.18 6.88 -30.74
N ASP A 928 47.26 7.83 -29.81
CA ASP A 928 48.43 8.64 -29.49
C ASP A 928 49.63 7.76 -29.07
N GLN A 929 49.38 6.67 -28.35
CA GLN A 929 50.40 5.65 -28.01
C GLN A 929 50.89 4.84 -29.22
N LEU A 930 50.09 4.72 -30.28
CA LEU A 930 50.39 3.90 -31.45
C LEU A 930 51.00 4.70 -32.62
N PHE A 931 50.65 5.98 -32.74
CA PHE A 931 51.05 6.85 -33.86
C PHE A 931 51.81 8.12 -33.43
N GLY A 932 51.92 8.40 -32.12
CA GLY A 932 52.44 9.64 -31.58
C GLY A 932 51.38 10.73 -31.47
N GLN A 933 51.61 11.71 -30.58
CA GLN A 933 50.67 12.79 -30.29
C GLN A 933 51.10 14.08 -31.03
N VAL A 934 50.18 14.69 -31.79
CA VAL A 934 50.46 15.90 -32.58
C VAL A 934 50.21 17.14 -31.73
N GLY A 935 51.23 17.55 -30.95
CA GLY A 935 51.20 18.73 -30.09
C GLY A 935 52.57 19.04 -29.49
N LEU A 936 52.76 20.25 -28.96
CA LEU A 936 54.04 20.68 -28.39
C LEU A 936 54.38 19.90 -27.11
N THR A 937 55.51 19.20 -27.14
CA THR A 937 56.05 18.45 -26.00
C THR A 937 56.69 19.39 -24.98
N GLY A 938 56.09 19.49 -23.78
CA GLY A 938 56.83 19.84 -22.56
C GLY A 938 57.78 18.70 -22.17
N GLU A 939 58.97 19.03 -21.67
CA GLU A 939 60.08 18.07 -21.56
C GLU A 939 59.88 16.94 -20.53
N PRO A 940 60.39 15.72 -20.79
CA PRO A 940 60.48 14.63 -19.82
C PRO A 940 61.75 14.74 -18.96
N SER A 941 61.66 14.43 -17.66
CA SER A 941 62.82 14.20 -16.80
C SER A 941 62.59 13.01 -15.84
N ALA A 942 63.68 12.40 -15.35
CA ALA A 942 63.71 10.96 -15.09
C ALA A 942 63.44 10.50 -13.64
N SER A 943 62.82 9.31 -13.58
CA SER A 943 62.75 8.29 -12.52
C SER A 943 63.57 8.40 -11.21
N ASN A 944 62.88 8.07 -10.10
CA ASN A 944 63.33 7.31 -8.93
C ASN A 944 64.58 7.75 -8.13
N ASN A 945 64.39 8.06 -6.84
CA ASN A 945 64.73 7.10 -5.76
C ASN A 945 64.30 7.56 -4.34
N ASN A 946 64.18 6.61 -3.42
CA ASN A 946 63.92 6.85 -1.99
C ASN A 946 65.22 7.19 -1.21
N VAL A 947 65.28 8.35 -0.55
CA VAL A 947 66.08 8.57 0.67
C VAL A 947 65.31 9.54 1.57
N ALA A 948 65.31 9.30 2.89
CA ALA A 948 64.71 10.19 3.88
C ALA A 948 65.77 10.92 4.70
N VAL A 949 65.56 12.21 5.04
CA VAL A 949 66.15 12.85 6.23
C VAL A 949 65.44 14.16 6.61
N ASN A 950 65.36 14.41 7.91
CA ASN A 950 65.11 15.67 8.65
C ASN A 950 65.61 16.98 7.97
N ARG A 951 65.13 18.21 8.26
CA ARG A 951 64.57 18.81 9.50
C ARG A 951 64.09 20.26 9.24
N ASN A 952 63.26 20.82 10.14
CA ASN A 952 62.92 22.27 10.31
C ASN A 952 62.21 22.92 9.09
N GLY A 953 61.14 23.71 9.17
CA GLY A 953 60.84 24.89 10.00
C GLY A 953 60.47 26.04 9.01
N GLU A 954 59.57 26.99 9.25
CA GLU A 954 58.82 27.38 10.45
C GLU A 954 57.33 27.70 10.09
N GLN A 955 56.67 28.58 10.84
CA GLN A 955 55.22 28.85 10.79
C GLN A 955 54.86 30.06 9.90
N SER A 956 53.70 30.03 9.22
CA SER A 956 52.66 31.08 9.35
C SER A 956 51.46 30.90 8.39
N ALA A 957 50.27 31.08 8.95
CA ALA A 957 49.05 31.55 8.27
C ALA A 957 48.84 33.04 8.68
N PRO A 958 47.89 33.84 8.14
CA PRO A 958 46.69 33.47 7.37
C PRO A 958 46.35 34.39 6.15
N SER A 959 45.10 34.27 5.68
CA SER A 959 44.39 35.05 4.62
C SER A 959 43.88 36.43 5.13
N PRO A 960 42.86 37.16 4.56
CA PRO A 960 42.11 37.07 3.26
C PRO A 960 41.76 38.46 2.57
N LEU A 961 40.85 38.47 1.57
CA LEU A 961 40.03 39.61 1.02
C LEU A 961 40.75 40.75 0.23
N SER A 962 40.17 41.52 -0.73
CA SER A 962 39.00 41.36 -1.65
C SER A 962 39.16 42.18 -2.99
N PRO A 963 38.28 43.11 -3.50
CA PRO A 963 37.84 43.05 -4.92
C PRO A 963 37.91 44.38 -5.74
N GLU A 964 37.16 44.46 -6.87
CA GLU A 964 36.88 45.63 -7.76
C GLU A 964 37.94 45.94 -8.88
N LYS A 965 37.66 46.56 -10.06
CA LYS A 965 36.42 46.97 -10.77
C LYS A 965 36.61 47.17 -12.31
N LEU A 966 35.54 46.94 -13.06
CA LEU A 966 35.05 47.48 -14.36
C LEU A 966 35.92 48.28 -15.40
N THR A 967 35.65 47.98 -16.69
CA THR A 967 35.30 48.86 -17.86
C THR A 967 36.29 49.34 -18.97
N THR A 968 35.72 49.40 -20.21
CA THR A 968 36.16 50.02 -21.50
C THR A 968 37.36 49.41 -22.27
N GLY A 969 37.43 49.40 -23.63
CA GLY A 969 36.39 49.59 -24.67
C GLY A 969 36.83 50.36 -25.94
N SER A 970 36.46 49.89 -27.16
CA SER A 970 36.37 50.59 -28.48
C SER A 970 37.38 50.29 -29.64
N LEU A 971 36.90 49.66 -30.74
CA LEU A 971 37.16 49.92 -32.21
C LEU A 971 38.62 49.84 -32.78
N SER A 972 38.98 49.83 -34.09
CA SER A 972 38.38 49.58 -35.46
C SER A 972 39.52 49.72 -36.54
N ALA A 973 39.46 49.34 -37.84
CA ALA A 973 38.76 48.34 -38.70
C ALA A 973 39.33 48.42 -40.16
N GLN A 974 38.86 47.58 -41.12
CA GLN A 974 39.20 47.52 -42.59
C GLN A 974 40.62 47.02 -42.96
N GLY A 975 40.94 46.21 -44.01
CA GLY A 975 40.16 45.35 -44.94
C GLY A 975 40.16 45.79 -46.43
N ALA A 976 40.22 44.95 -47.49
CA ALA A 976 40.56 43.52 -47.72
C ALA A 976 40.59 43.19 -49.27
N GLU A 977 41.30 42.15 -49.78
CA GLU A 977 41.23 41.74 -51.22
C GLU A 977 41.53 40.23 -51.53
N HIS A 978 41.30 39.79 -52.80
CA HIS A 978 41.05 38.40 -53.33
C HIS A 978 42.32 37.52 -53.70
N ILE A 979 42.31 36.27 -54.25
CA ILE A 979 41.32 35.38 -54.93
C ILE A 979 41.72 33.85 -54.94
N ALA A 980 40.74 32.92 -54.97
CA ALA A 980 40.71 31.49 -55.46
C ALA A 980 41.76 30.41 -54.95
N SER A 981 41.56 29.06 -55.01
CA SER A 981 40.51 28.17 -55.56
C SER A 981 40.35 26.78 -54.87
N THR A 982 39.11 26.39 -54.53
CA THR A 982 38.45 25.03 -54.55
C THR A 982 39.01 23.75 -53.84
N GLY A 983 38.29 23.31 -52.79
CA GLY A 983 37.84 21.91 -52.55
C GLY A 983 38.72 20.99 -51.66
N GLN A 984 38.22 20.06 -50.83
CA GLN A 984 36.87 19.66 -50.32
C GLN A 984 37.11 18.85 -49.00
N SER A 985 36.21 18.68 -48.01
CA SER A 985 35.04 19.46 -47.55
C SER A 985 34.52 18.86 -46.22
N GLU A 986 34.59 19.59 -45.10
CA GLU A 986 33.98 19.16 -43.83
C GLU A 986 33.60 20.37 -42.94
N ASN A 987 32.40 20.32 -42.33
CA ASN A 987 31.83 21.17 -41.27
C ASN A 987 31.53 22.67 -41.49
N ASP A 988 30.61 23.14 -40.62
CA ASP A 988 30.20 24.51 -40.26
C ASP A 988 29.61 25.45 -41.33
N THR A 989 28.28 25.43 -41.47
CA THR A 989 27.46 26.64 -41.69
C THR A 989 25.97 26.37 -41.40
N TRP A 990 25.32 27.18 -40.54
CA TRP A 990 23.85 27.39 -40.59
C TRP A 990 23.35 28.70 -39.95
N ASP A 991 24.10 29.33 -39.03
CA ASP A 991 23.77 30.68 -38.57
C ASP A 991 24.20 31.76 -39.57
N THR A 992 23.29 32.14 -40.48
CA THR A 992 22.86 33.54 -40.76
C THR A 992 22.08 33.59 -42.07
N LEU A 993 20.75 33.39 -42.02
CA LEU A 993 19.86 33.86 -43.11
C LEU A 993 18.40 34.08 -42.65
N CYS A 994 18.22 34.89 -41.61
CA CYS A 994 16.91 35.50 -41.29
C CYS A 994 17.00 37.03 -41.35
N GLY A 995 16.73 37.55 -42.55
CA GLY A 995 16.50 38.97 -42.85
C GLY A 995 15.29 39.10 -43.77
N PRO A 996 14.45 40.14 -43.62
CA PRO A 996 13.18 39.84 -42.97
C PRO A 996 11.93 40.05 -43.85
N GLN A 997 10.92 39.18 -43.69
CA GLN A 997 9.51 39.50 -43.98
C GLN A 997 8.50 38.48 -43.41
N GLY A 998 7.57 38.97 -42.59
CA GLY A 998 6.15 38.61 -42.71
C GLY A 998 5.63 37.27 -42.16
N ALA A 999 5.79 36.99 -40.86
CA ALA A 999 4.88 36.07 -40.14
C ALA A 999 4.62 36.60 -38.72
N GLY A 1000 3.36 36.67 -38.30
CA GLY A 1000 2.97 37.23 -37.00
C GLY A 1000 3.08 36.22 -35.86
N ALA A 1001 3.83 36.56 -34.80
CA ALA A 1001 3.91 35.75 -33.60
C ALA A 1001 2.64 35.92 -32.72
N LEU A 1002 2.01 34.80 -32.35
CA LEU A 1002 0.98 34.75 -31.31
C LEU A 1002 1.63 34.35 -29.98
N PRO A 1003 1.36 35.05 -28.87
CA PRO A 1003 1.97 34.74 -27.58
C PRO A 1003 1.24 33.59 -26.86
N TYR A 1004 1.97 32.55 -26.45
CA TYR A 1004 1.41 31.44 -25.66
C TYR A 1004 2.19 31.13 -24.35
N ASP A 1005 3.26 31.88 -24.06
CA ASP A 1005 4.22 31.57 -22.98
C ASP A 1005 3.85 32.13 -21.59
N SER A 1006 2.56 32.43 -21.35
CA SER A 1006 2.10 33.10 -20.11
C SER A 1006 0.89 32.46 -19.42
N THR A 1007 0.20 31.50 -20.05
CA THR A 1007 -1.08 30.95 -19.57
C THR A 1007 -0.96 29.74 -18.63
N ILE A 1008 0.21 29.10 -18.52
CA ILE A 1008 0.42 27.94 -17.64
C ILE A 1008 0.89 28.33 -16.23
N SER A 1009 1.60 29.47 -16.08
CA SER A 1009 2.15 29.91 -14.80
C SER A 1009 1.10 30.46 -13.82
N THR A 1010 0.01 31.03 -14.33
CA THR A 1010 -1.02 31.74 -13.54
C THR A 1010 -2.05 30.83 -12.86
N LEU A 1011 -2.18 29.57 -13.27
CA LEU A 1011 -3.20 28.64 -12.74
C LEU A 1011 -2.81 27.90 -11.45
N THR A 1012 -1.61 28.14 -10.90
CA THR A 1012 -1.09 27.38 -9.75
C THR A 1012 -0.81 28.20 -8.50
N THR A 1013 -0.65 29.53 -8.61
CA THR A 1013 -0.05 30.34 -7.54
C THR A 1013 -0.60 31.77 -7.47
N THR A 1014 -1.65 32.01 -6.67
CA THR A 1014 -1.78 33.15 -5.72
C THR A 1014 -3.13 33.14 -5.02
N GLY A 1015 -3.17 33.50 -3.73
CA GLY A 1015 -4.40 33.87 -3.04
C GLY A 1015 -4.62 35.39 -3.11
N ILE A 1016 -5.87 35.83 -3.27
CA ILE A 1016 -6.23 37.26 -3.35
C ILE A 1016 -6.10 37.92 -1.97
N PRO A 1017 -5.33 39.01 -1.80
CA PRO A 1017 -5.29 39.76 -0.54
C PRO A 1017 -6.56 40.60 -0.33
N ILE A 1018 -7.03 40.67 0.91
CA ILE A 1018 -8.10 41.61 1.31
C ILE A 1018 -7.49 42.98 1.63
N GLY A 1019 -8.11 44.03 1.09
CA GLY A 1019 -8.15 45.35 1.74
C GLY A 1019 -7.31 46.46 1.08
N CYS A 1020 -8.01 47.43 0.49
CA CYS A 1020 -7.78 48.87 0.74
C CYS A 1020 -8.92 49.70 0.15
N SER A 1021 -9.66 50.43 0.97
CA SER A 1021 -10.67 51.40 0.52
C SER A 1021 -10.07 52.80 0.42
N PRO A 1022 -10.42 53.55 -0.63
CA PRO A 1022 -11.01 54.87 -0.50
C PRO A 1022 -12.52 54.76 -0.78
N GLY A 1023 -13.41 55.60 -0.26
CA GLY A 1023 -13.27 57.00 0.13
C GLY A 1023 -14.43 57.72 -0.56
N GLY A 1024 -15.54 57.94 0.16
CA GLY A 1024 -16.86 58.08 -0.45
C GLY A 1024 -17.38 59.51 -0.64
N THR A 1025 -18.58 59.59 -1.22
CA THR A 1025 -19.43 60.80 -1.27
C THR A 1025 -20.92 60.42 -1.29
N LEU A 1026 -21.77 61.36 -0.88
CA LEU A 1026 -23.24 61.28 -0.97
C LEU A 1026 -23.67 61.56 -2.45
N THR A 1027 -24.92 61.46 -2.94
CA THR A 1027 -26.24 61.82 -2.35
C THR A 1027 -27.43 61.15 -3.10
N THR A 1028 -28.57 60.97 -2.40
CA THR A 1028 -29.98 61.10 -2.88
C THR A 1028 -30.44 60.51 -4.23
N ALA A 1029 -31.45 59.61 -4.21
CA ALA A 1029 -32.81 59.87 -4.74
C ALA A 1029 -33.79 58.69 -4.50
N GLN A 1030 -35.10 59.00 -4.46
CA GLN A 1030 -36.29 58.12 -4.38
C GLN A 1030 -37.33 58.68 -5.40
N PRO A 1031 -38.57 58.15 -5.58
CA PRO A 1031 -39.17 56.87 -5.16
C PRO A 1031 -39.93 56.13 -6.31
N GLY A 1032 -40.62 55.02 -6.02
CA GLY A 1032 -41.58 54.37 -6.93
C GLY A 1032 -42.49 53.33 -6.23
N MET A 1033 -43.82 53.51 -6.32
CA MET A 1033 -44.89 52.71 -5.67
C MET A 1033 -45.13 51.33 -6.33
N GLY A 1034 -45.85 50.37 -5.71
CA GLY A 1034 -46.61 50.37 -4.44
C GLY A 1034 -46.91 48.92 -3.93
N THR A 1035 -47.31 48.75 -2.66
CA THR A 1035 -48.72 48.56 -2.18
C THR A 1035 -49.45 47.33 -2.75
N ASP A 1036 -50.07 46.42 -1.99
CA ASP A 1036 -50.17 46.15 -0.52
C ASP A 1036 -50.90 44.77 -0.36
N ALA A 1037 -51.01 44.03 0.75
CA ALA A 1037 -50.63 44.15 2.18
C ALA A 1037 -50.34 42.71 2.71
N GLY A 1038 -50.17 42.33 3.99
CA GLY A 1038 -50.16 43.02 5.30
C GLY A 1038 -50.77 42.11 6.39
N GLY A 1039 -49.99 41.65 7.40
CA GLY A 1039 -50.46 40.55 8.28
C GLY A 1039 -49.63 40.18 9.52
N GLN A 1040 -49.38 41.13 10.41
CA GLN A 1040 -49.05 40.97 11.85
C GLN A 1040 -47.79 40.17 12.31
N THR A 1041 -46.95 40.89 13.06
CA THR A 1041 -45.92 40.44 14.02
C THR A 1041 -46.57 40.28 15.45
N PRO A 1042 -45.90 39.90 16.59
CA PRO A 1042 -44.46 40.04 16.88
C PRO A 1042 -43.74 39.09 17.89
N LEU A 1043 -42.43 39.38 18.05
CA LEU A 1043 -41.58 39.33 19.28
C LEU A 1043 -41.00 38.01 19.87
N SER A 1044 -39.66 37.90 19.70
CA SER A 1044 -38.60 37.68 20.71
C SER A 1044 -38.50 36.39 21.56
N ASP A 1045 -37.33 35.75 21.40
CA ASP A 1045 -36.34 35.39 22.44
C ASP A 1045 -36.78 34.68 23.74
N VAL A 1046 -36.54 33.35 23.80
CA VAL A 1046 -36.18 32.62 25.03
C VAL A 1046 -35.08 31.60 24.71
N LEU A 1047 -34.16 31.36 25.65
CA LEU A 1047 -33.02 30.44 25.55
C LEU A 1047 -33.16 29.21 26.46
N PHE A 1048 -32.43 28.14 26.09
CA PHE A 1048 -31.99 26.96 26.87
C PHE A 1048 -32.80 25.64 26.90
N SER A 1049 -31.98 24.59 26.77
CA SER A 1049 -31.98 23.26 27.41
C SER A 1049 -33.05 22.18 27.12
N GLU A 1050 -32.53 21.11 26.50
CA GLU A 1050 -32.72 19.69 26.83
C GLU A 1050 -33.96 18.87 26.39
N ASN A 1051 -33.64 17.83 25.62
CA ASN A 1051 -34.09 16.43 25.78
C ASN A 1051 -35.59 16.09 25.65
N GLY A 1052 -35.98 15.65 24.45
CA GLY A 1052 -37.33 15.14 24.15
C GLY A 1052 -37.43 14.27 22.88
N LEU A 1053 -36.54 13.29 22.70
CA LEU A 1053 -36.62 12.37 21.55
C LEU A 1053 -37.73 11.32 21.77
N LEU A 1054 -38.92 11.60 21.24
CA LEU A 1054 -40.10 10.76 21.38
C LEU A 1054 -40.05 9.56 20.42
N TYR A 1055 -39.93 8.35 20.96
CA TYR A 1055 -40.20 7.11 20.24
C TYR A 1055 -41.70 6.83 20.22
N MET A 1056 -42.23 6.46 19.05
CA MET A 1056 -43.55 5.84 18.92
C MET A 1056 -43.43 4.61 18.01
N ALA A 1057 -43.93 3.48 18.50
CA ALA A 1057 -44.37 2.34 17.69
C ALA A 1057 -45.81 2.66 17.18
N GLU A 1058 -46.50 1.88 16.34
CA GLU A 1058 -46.35 0.48 15.92
C GLU A 1058 -46.34 0.41 14.36
N ASP A 1059 -46.01 -0.69 13.69
CA ASP A 1059 -46.89 -1.86 13.47
C ASP A 1059 -46.11 -3.16 13.19
N LEU A 1060 -46.77 -4.31 13.41
CA LEU A 1060 -46.23 -5.64 13.10
C LEU A 1060 -46.67 -6.15 11.72
N SER A 1061 -45.81 -6.93 11.06
CA SER A 1061 -46.25 -7.89 10.04
C SER A 1061 -46.35 -9.30 10.62
N VAL A 1062 -47.50 -9.97 10.41
CA VAL A 1062 -47.80 -11.29 10.96
C VAL A 1062 -47.33 -12.38 10.00
N PHE A 1063 -46.52 -13.33 10.48
CA PHE A 1063 -46.20 -14.56 9.73
C PHE A 1063 -47.43 -15.47 9.66
N GLY A 1064 -48.14 -15.45 8.53
CA GLY A 1064 -49.21 -16.39 8.22
C GLY A 1064 -48.65 -17.76 7.83
N LEU A 1065 -48.94 -18.79 8.64
CA LEU A 1065 -48.77 -20.18 8.24
C LEU A 1065 -49.84 -20.56 7.22
N TRP A 1066 -49.43 -21.10 6.06
CA TRP A 1066 -50.29 -21.91 5.20
C TRP A 1066 -49.71 -23.33 5.14
N GLY A 1067 -50.46 -24.28 5.69
CA GLY A 1067 -50.23 -25.72 5.54
C GLY A 1067 -51.27 -26.32 4.59
N GLU A 1068 -51.01 -27.54 4.13
CA GLU A 1068 -51.83 -28.24 3.15
C GLU A 1068 -53.23 -28.61 3.70
N THR A 1069 -54.30 -28.30 2.95
CA THR A 1069 -55.50 -29.15 2.81
C THR A 1069 -56.33 -28.73 1.60
#